data_AF-A0A2H5B0S3-F1
#
_entry.id   AF-A0A2H5B0S3-F1
#
_cell.length_a   1.000
_cell.length_b   1.000
_cell.length_c   1.000
_cell.angle_alpha   90.00
_cell.angle_beta   90.00
_cell.angle_gamma   90.00
#
_symmetry.space_group_name_H-M   'P 1'
#
loop_
_entity.id
_entity.type
_entity.pdbx_description
1 polymer ?
#
loop_
_entity_poly.entity_id
_entity_poly.type
_entity_poly.pdbx_seq_one_letter_code
_entity_poly.pdbx_strand_id
1 'polypeptide(L)'
;MPVPERVVAVRAAQQGSGFLLTPRLVLTAAHPLGGLGTAEVASPGGTGWQICRVVSRDMGLDVALLLAQKPIVHPATEFDELRWVSIDGLEPLAGCHLTGYPAASRRSADLDSFQAFGSLTPGSGLNSRRHLLSLDQHPPVGADAGSPWAGLSGAVLLRDDNLLGVVISDYEPSTWGSSQLTVVPAHRILTSPPLAAAFDAHLAAMPRVERITATNLADAAFEREHAEAVRADYGRIRIFGLRQSNRRGWELDTAYLSLEAARTEARHHVGSGRVEHLLAGRRRVLLRGQAGSGKTTLVQWLAVHAAAGTMGPELAELNHRVPLVLQLRKLFRQGVMQPRPEEFLRLDDRMCADRQPVGWAHRVLGSGRALLLVDGLDEVPAAQRDEALEWLERLLDHYPQLWTVATVRPAAVPPGWLDHLDFTELSLRPMNDTDRTLFIERWHRAALAETLAARHTPEEAAAWRREIEQDQAGLLRALQRSSELNQLADSPLLCAMLCALNRESAGVLPQRRMEIYRDAMTMMLVKRDETRRVDGPEQLRLSEEEQIAILRRLANWMVRNSKAEATREDAVFNIEKALRDLPSVARQGNAEQVYLHLLNRTGLLAQTSVDTFQFVHRTFQDYLAAIEFKEERDFGVLASRAWDEQWHDVIRLTVGHCGKSDRDSLLNEILRVAEAGPDEGFRARLHLMAGSCLPYAPEIGSETREVVLAGVADGWRSMALLDLAGELFALVGEDMIPILREALRAGGPRAIAFDVAGLVGGPQALDLLAEAADSGFPAGGIVRQWDAFDHREFARRVLSRVDLSRLRLEVSSATQLSEVGELSPVHRVLLYGDGVADSAQWAALAGSVTELALLGMRAPVDLTPLAGWPALRVLDILSCSGVGTLDGLPEATSLRELEVGASRLAAWGDRELSPYVERLVVGGVDGRCPPELIHRQFPNLVRLVVTTDDPATNVAYTVFAERHGIELDLA
;
A
#
# COMPACT_ATOMS: atom_id res chain seq x y z
N MET A 1 9.69 8.15 28.17
CA MET A 1 9.72 8.16 29.67
C MET A 1 11.17 8.25 30.09
N PRO A 2 11.61 9.29 30.82
CA PRO A 2 13.01 9.43 31.19
C PRO A 2 13.43 8.25 32.06
N VAL A 3 14.47 7.53 31.60
CA VAL A 3 15.11 6.45 32.36
C VAL A 3 15.56 7.04 33.71
N PRO A 4 15.24 6.43 34.86
CA PRO A 4 15.64 6.93 36.19
C PRO A 4 17.14 7.25 36.28
N GLU A 5 17.93 6.53 35.48
CA GLU A 5 19.37 6.62 35.33
C GLU A 5 19.88 7.95 34.74
N ARG A 6 19.00 8.83 34.21
CA ARG A 6 19.43 10.16 33.72
C ARG A 6 19.45 11.24 34.77
N VAL A 7 18.70 11.07 35.86
CA VAL A 7 18.58 12.09 36.90
C VAL A 7 19.69 11.86 37.92
N VAL A 8 20.50 12.91 38.17
CA VAL A 8 21.68 12.77 39.03
C VAL A 8 21.70 13.78 40.16
N ALA A 9 22.25 13.36 41.29
CA ALA A 9 22.56 14.24 42.41
C ALA A 9 23.95 14.85 42.18
N VAL A 10 24.09 16.15 42.41
CA VAL A 10 25.34 16.88 42.27
C VAL A 10 25.76 17.42 43.63
N ARG A 11 26.97 17.08 44.09
CA ARG A 11 27.54 17.52 45.36
C ARG A 11 28.81 18.34 45.11
N ALA A 12 28.75 19.62 45.47
CA ALA A 12 29.87 20.54 45.37
C ALA A 12 29.88 21.51 46.58
N ALA A 13 29.96 22.83 46.34
CA ALA A 13 29.87 23.82 47.42
C ALA A 13 28.48 23.81 48.09
N GLN A 14 27.45 23.54 47.29
CA GLN A 14 26.11 23.20 47.73
C GLN A 14 25.67 21.92 47.02
N GLN A 15 24.62 21.28 47.55
CA GLN A 15 23.97 20.19 46.83
C GLN A 15 23.02 20.76 45.78
N GLY A 16 23.04 20.15 44.59
CA GLY A 16 22.10 20.41 43.50
C GLY A 16 21.67 19.11 42.84
N SER A 17 20.96 19.27 41.73
CA SER A 17 20.51 18.21 40.84
C SER A 17 21.17 18.40 39.47
N GLY A 18 21.17 17.36 38.66
CA GLY A 18 21.65 17.43 37.28
C GLY A 18 20.98 16.38 36.42
N PHE A 19 21.33 16.40 35.14
CA PHE A 19 20.77 15.53 34.15
C PHE A 19 21.84 15.03 33.18
N LEU A 20 21.91 13.72 32.96
CA LEU A 20 22.88 13.09 32.06
C LEU A 20 22.44 13.25 30.60
N LEU A 21 23.30 13.90 29.81
CA LEU A 21 23.17 14.01 28.36
C LEU A 21 23.84 12.84 27.65
N THR A 22 24.91 12.31 28.25
CA THR A 22 25.59 11.06 27.88
C THR A 22 25.97 10.33 29.16
N PRO A 23 26.44 9.07 29.13
CA PRO A 23 26.87 8.37 30.34
C PRO A 23 27.96 9.08 31.16
N ARG A 24 28.56 10.17 30.65
CA ARG A 24 29.64 10.93 31.29
C ARG A 24 29.41 12.45 31.35
N LEU A 25 28.52 13.01 30.53
CA LEU A 25 28.29 14.44 30.43
C LEU A 25 27.00 14.82 31.17
N VAL A 26 27.11 15.76 32.12
CA VAL A 26 26.01 16.18 33.00
C VAL A 26 25.73 17.66 32.80
N LEU A 27 24.46 18.00 32.62
CA LEU A 27 23.93 19.36 32.64
C LEU A 27 23.41 19.68 34.06
N THR A 28 23.80 20.82 34.62
CA THR A 28 23.39 21.26 35.96
C THR A 28 23.40 22.79 36.10
N ALA A 29 22.98 23.31 37.26
CA ALA A 29 23.09 24.73 37.60
C ALA A 29 24.53 25.07 38.01
N ALA A 30 24.95 26.32 37.80
CA ALA A 30 26.34 26.73 38.07
C ALA A 30 26.57 27.13 39.53
N HIS A 31 25.62 27.81 40.19
CA HIS A 31 25.79 28.31 41.56
C HIS A 31 26.07 27.23 42.61
N PRO A 32 25.54 25.99 42.55
CA PRO A 32 25.87 24.97 43.55
C PRO A 32 27.35 24.56 43.50
N LEU A 33 28.02 24.79 42.37
CA LEU A 33 29.45 24.51 42.18
C LEU A 33 30.33 25.56 42.87
N GLY A 34 29.82 26.79 43.05
CA GLY A 34 30.59 27.92 43.57
C GLY A 34 31.85 28.20 42.75
N GLY A 35 33.00 28.30 43.44
CA GLY A 35 34.32 28.48 42.83
C GLY A 35 35.04 27.19 42.45
N LEU A 36 34.45 26.01 42.72
CA LEU A 36 35.12 24.73 42.56
C LEU A 36 35.22 24.31 41.09
N GLY A 37 36.38 23.79 40.69
CA GLY A 37 36.61 23.23 39.35
C GLY A 37 36.12 21.78 39.19
N THR A 38 35.63 21.17 40.27
CA THR A 38 35.18 19.78 40.31
C THR A 38 33.93 19.63 41.17
N ALA A 39 33.09 18.64 40.86
CA ALA A 39 31.91 18.26 41.62
C ALA A 39 31.77 16.73 41.62
N GLU A 40 31.14 16.18 42.66
CA GLU A 40 30.81 14.75 42.71
C GLU A 40 29.39 14.54 42.21
N VAL A 41 29.18 13.52 41.39
CA VAL A 41 27.88 13.21 40.76
C VAL A 41 27.54 11.74 40.94
N ALA A 42 26.28 11.44 41.28
CA ALA A 42 25.78 10.07 41.39
C ALA A 42 24.38 9.93 40.77
N SER A 43 24.12 8.78 40.15
CA SER A 43 22.80 8.36 39.63
C SER A 43 22.22 7.22 40.48
N PRO A 44 20.90 7.12 40.67
CA PRO A 44 20.24 5.91 41.16
C PRO A 44 20.59 4.73 40.26
N GLY A 45 21.00 3.60 40.85
CA GLY A 45 21.43 2.41 40.09
C GLY A 45 22.74 2.57 39.31
N GLY A 46 23.44 3.70 39.45
CA GLY A 46 24.71 3.97 38.77
C GLY A 46 25.94 3.38 39.48
N THR A 47 27.13 3.80 39.05
CA THR A 47 28.43 3.30 39.52
C THR A 47 28.92 3.95 40.83
N GLY A 48 28.00 4.54 41.60
CA GLY A 48 28.30 5.34 42.80
C GLY A 48 28.71 6.78 42.49
N TRP A 49 29.28 7.48 43.47
CA TRP A 49 29.74 8.87 43.33
C TRP A 49 30.99 8.95 42.44
N GLN A 50 30.93 9.76 41.39
CA GLN A 50 32.01 10.02 40.45
C GLN A 50 32.46 11.48 40.52
N ILE A 51 33.77 11.70 40.51
CA ILE A 51 34.34 13.05 40.40
C ILE A 51 34.24 13.51 38.95
N CYS A 52 33.58 14.65 38.76
CA CYS A 52 33.37 15.30 37.48
C CYS A 52 34.10 16.65 37.45
N ARG A 53 34.78 16.96 36.33
CA ARG A 53 35.37 18.28 36.11
C ARG A 53 34.34 19.23 35.52
N VAL A 54 34.37 20.50 35.91
CA VAL A 54 33.59 21.54 35.24
C VAL A 54 34.24 21.83 33.89
N VAL A 55 33.59 21.46 32.80
CA VAL A 55 34.12 21.69 31.43
C VAL A 55 33.73 23.05 30.89
N SER A 56 32.57 23.55 31.30
CA SER A 56 32.10 24.88 30.94
C SER A 56 31.05 25.38 31.94
N ARG A 57 30.95 26.70 32.09
CA ARG A 57 29.92 27.37 32.89
C ARG A 57 29.60 28.74 32.31
N ASP A 58 28.32 29.10 32.33
CA ASP A 58 27.83 30.44 32.02
C ASP A 58 27.20 31.02 33.29
N MET A 59 27.89 31.99 33.91
CA MET A 59 27.41 32.64 35.15
C MET A 59 26.21 33.56 34.91
N GLY A 60 25.99 34.03 33.67
CA GLY A 60 24.84 34.86 33.34
C GLY A 60 23.55 34.03 33.22
N LEU A 61 23.67 32.81 32.68
CA LEU A 61 22.57 31.85 32.63
C LEU A 61 22.43 31.01 33.91
N ASP A 62 23.50 30.90 34.71
CA ASP A 62 23.59 30.01 35.87
C ASP A 62 23.52 28.52 35.52
N VAL A 63 24.18 28.14 34.43
CA VAL A 63 24.21 26.77 33.90
C VAL A 63 25.65 26.29 33.70
N ALA A 64 25.92 25.02 33.99
CA ALA A 64 27.23 24.41 33.88
C ALA A 64 27.15 22.99 33.29
N LEU A 65 28.27 22.58 32.68
CA LEU A 65 28.48 21.22 32.17
C LEU A 65 29.61 20.55 32.97
N LEU A 66 29.34 19.32 33.43
CA LEU A 66 30.29 18.50 34.14
C LEU A 66 30.64 17.27 33.30
N LEU A 67 31.92 16.88 33.29
CA LEU A 67 32.38 15.67 32.61
C LEU A 67 33.03 14.71 33.61
N ALA A 68 32.48 13.50 33.69
CA ALA A 68 33.01 12.42 34.50
C ALA A 68 34.20 11.73 33.82
N GLN A 69 35.21 11.33 34.61
CA GLN A 69 36.32 10.51 34.09
C GLN A 69 35.88 9.08 33.75
N LYS A 70 34.96 8.52 34.53
CA LYS A 70 34.33 7.20 34.32
C LYS A 70 32.82 7.37 34.08
N PRO A 71 32.16 6.46 33.36
CA PRO A 71 30.70 6.47 33.22
C PRO A 71 30.00 6.47 34.58
N ILE A 72 29.03 7.38 34.76
CA ILE A 72 28.22 7.51 35.97
C ILE A 72 27.17 6.39 36.03
N VAL A 73 26.73 5.90 34.88
CA VAL A 73 25.83 4.76 34.68
C VAL A 73 26.58 3.61 33.99
N HIS A 74 25.96 2.43 33.92
CA HIS A 74 26.57 1.30 33.23
C HIS A 74 26.83 1.63 31.75
N PRO A 75 27.97 1.20 31.16
CA PRO A 75 28.30 1.54 29.77
C PRO A 75 27.31 1.01 28.72
N ALA A 76 26.53 -0.02 29.07
CA ALA A 76 25.49 -0.59 28.22
C ALA A 76 24.15 0.16 28.31
N THR A 77 24.04 1.16 29.19
CA THR A 77 22.84 2.02 29.26
C THR A 77 22.81 2.90 28.01
N GLU A 78 21.87 2.62 27.10
CA GLU A 78 21.55 3.49 25.98
C GLU A 78 20.56 4.58 26.39
N PHE A 79 20.79 5.78 25.85
CA PHE A 79 19.96 6.93 26.08
C PHE A 79 19.24 7.30 24.78
N ASP A 80 17.90 7.18 24.78
CA ASP A 80 17.04 7.78 23.74
C ASP A 80 17.42 9.24 23.42
N GLU A 81 17.23 9.64 22.17
CA GLU A 81 17.51 11.01 21.74
C GLU A 81 16.56 12.01 22.42
N LEU A 82 17.12 13.02 23.09
CA LEU A 82 16.35 14.10 23.73
C LEU A 82 16.07 15.22 22.74
N ARG A 83 14.80 15.58 22.59
CA ARG A 83 14.41 16.74 21.76
C ARG A 83 14.50 18.01 22.58
N TRP A 84 15.36 18.93 22.16
CA TRP A 84 15.49 20.25 22.78
C TRP A 84 14.47 21.19 22.17
N VAL A 85 13.67 21.83 23.02
CA VAL A 85 12.51 22.57 22.57
C VAL A 85 12.52 24.00 23.08
N SER A 86 12.08 24.94 22.24
CA SER A 86 11.69 26.29 22.64
C SER A 86 10.19 26.46 22.43
N ILE A 87 9.52 27.04 23.43
CA ILE A 87 8.10 27.36 23.32
C ILE A 87 7.96 28.71 22.60
N ASP A 88 7.18 28.72 21.51
CA ASP A 88 6.74 29.92 20.82
C ASP A 88 5.32 30.27 21.25
N GLY A 89 5.12 31.50 21.70
CA GLY A 89 3.85 32.00 22.24
C GLY A 89 3.88 32.23 23.75
N LEU A 90 2.79 32.80 24.27
CA LEU A 90 2.63 33.14 25.69
C LEU A 90 1.67 32.20 26.42
N GLU A 91 1.10 31.21 25.72
CA GLU A 91 0.18 30.25 26.30
C GLU A 91 0.88 29.38 27.37
N PRO A 92 0.27 29.18 28.54
CA PRO A 92 0.79 28.27 29.55
C PRO A 92 0.84 26.83 29.04
N LEU A 93 1.96 26.13 29.30
CA LEU A 93 2.15 24.72 28.96
C LEU A 93 2.00 23.85 30.21
N ALA A 94 0.86 23.17 30.33
CA ALA A 94 0.55 22.30 31.46
C ALA A 94 1.27 20.94 31.40
N GLY A 95 1.32 20.25 32.55
CA GLY A 95 1.84 18.88 32.66
C GLY A 95 3.34 18.76 32.43
N CYS A 96 4.08 19.85 32.69
CA CYS A 96 5.54 19.81 32.76
C CYS A 96 5.95 19.15 34.08
N HIS A 97 7.05 18.40 34.06
CA HIS A 97 7.58 17.74 35.25
C HIS A 97 9.11 17.84 35.29
N LEU A 98 9.66 17.75 36.50
CA LEU A 98 11.09 17.72 36.74
C LEU A 98 11.36 16.76 37.90
N THR A 99 12.53 16.12 37.86
CA THR A 99 12.97 15.23 38.93
C THR A 99 14.34 15.68 39.41
N GLY A 100 14.53 15.73 40.73
CA GLY A 100 15.79 16.11 41.34
C GLY A 100 15.88 15.66 42.80
N TYR A 101 16.82 16.23 43.55
CA TYR A 101 17.19 15.80 44.91
C TYR A 101 17.07 16.96 45.93
N PRO A 102 15.86 17.45 46.23
CA PRO A 102 15.67 18.48 47.24
C PRO A 102 16.06 17.96 48.62
N ALA A 103 16.55 18.86 49.47
CA ALA A 103 16.89 18.56 50.86
C ALA A 103 15.69 18.01 51.65
N ALA A 104 14.47 18.46 51.34
CA ALA A 104 13.23 18.01 51.97
C ALA A 104 12.92 16.52 51.76
N SER A 105 13.48 15.89 50.73
CA SER A 105 13.27 14.46 50.44
C SER A 105 14.29 13.54 51.10
N ARG A 106 15.24 14.08 51.86
CA ARG A 106 16.25 13.27 52.55
C ARG A 106 15.64 12.52 53.73
N ARG A 107 15.86 11.21 53.77
CA ARG A 107 15.63 10.37 54.94
C ARG A 107 16.98 9.83 55.40
N SER A 108 17.52 10.37 56.50
CA SER A 108 18.88 10.06 57.00
C SER A 108 20.00 10.51 56.03
N ALA A 109 21.12 9.78 55.95
CA ALA A 109 22.26 10.10 55.09
C ALA A 109 22.03 9.76 53.60
N ASP A 110 20.91 9.10 53.28
CA ASP A 110 20.59 8.64 51.92
C ASP A 110 19.84 9.72 51.11
N LEU A 111 20.26 9.88 49.85
CA LEU A 111 19.61 10.77 48.89
C LEU A 111 18.41 10.07 48.26
N ASP A 112 17.25 10.72 48.31
CA ASP A 112 16.05 10.28 47.62
C ASP A 112 15.62 11.32 46.57
N SER A 113 15.09 10.82 45.47
CA SER A 113 14.62 11.67 44.37
C SER A 113 13.21 12.18 44.64
N PHE A 114 12.90 13.37 44.14
CA PHE A 114 11.58 13.97 44.17
C PHE A 114 11.17 14.42 42.77
N GLN A 115 9.94 14.11 42.40
CA GLN A 115 9.35 14.54 41.14
C GLN A 115 8.33 15.65 41.40
N ALA A 116 8.63 16.84 40.89
CA ALA A 116 7.72 17.99 40.90
C ALA A 116 7.02 18.11 39.54
N PHE A 117 5.77 18.58 39.53
CA PHE A 117 5.01 18.86 38.31
C PHE A 117 4.26 20.20 38.40
N GLY A 118 3.98 20.78 37.24
CA GLY A 118 3.35 22.08 37.14
C GLY A 118 3.16 22.57 35.71
N SER A 119 2.79 23.85 35.60
CA SER A 119 2.56 24.54 34.34
C SER A 119 3.65 25.58 34.07
N LEU A 120 4.32 25.45 32.92
CA LEU A 120 5.28 26.44 32.46
C LEU A 120 4.52 27.65 31.93
N THR A 121 4.91 28.86 32.36
CA THR A 121 4.23 30.12 32.01
C THR A 121 5.19 31.04 31.24
N PRO A 122 5.26 30.94 29.90
CA PRO A 122 6.22 31.71 29.10
C PRO A 122 6.01 33.22 29.16
N GLY A 123 4.77 33.68 29.43
CA GLY A 123 4.44 35.09 29.60
C GLY A 123 4.85 35.71 30.94
N SER A 124 5.26 34.88 31.91
CA SER A 124 5.77 35.34 33.20
C SER A 124 7.30 35.43 33.14
N GLY A 125 7.89 36.50 33.69
CA GLY A 125 9.36 36.67 33.68
C GLY A 125 9.96 37.17 32.35
N LEU A 126 9.16 37.78 31.46
CA LEU A 126 9.64 38.28 30.16
C LEU A 126 10.86 39.21 30.26
N ASN A 127 10.90 40.09 31.27
CA ASN A 127 12.01 41.02 31.49
C ASN A 127 13.31 40.31 31.88
N SER A 128 13.24 39.21 32.63
CA SER A 128 14.41 38.42 33.02
C SER A 128 14.84 37.44 31.92
N ARG A 129 14.06 37.32 30.83
CA ARG A 129 14.25 36.35 29.74
C ARG A 129 14.38 34.91 30.23
N ARG A 130 13.67 34.59 31.31
CA ARG A 130 13.57 33.26 31.92
C ARG A 130 12.11 32.83 31.94
N HIS A 131 11.86 31.52 31.97
CA HIS A 131 10.50 31.01 32.13
C HIS A 131 10.22 30.75 33.61
N LEU A 132 8.95 30.87 34.01
CA LEU A 132 8.51 30.48 35.34
C LEU A 132 7.67 29.22 35.26
N LEU A 133 8.00 28.22 36.08
CA LEU A 133 7.19 27.04 36.31
C LEU A 133 6.34 27.27 37.55
N SER A 134 5.02 27.34 37.37
CA SER A 134 4.07 27.33 38.48
C SER A 134 3.85 25.88 38.91
N LEU A 135 4.18 25.55 40.15
CA LEU A 135 4.03 24.20 40.69
C LEU A 135 2.56 23.97 41.10
N ASP A 136 2.05 22.78 40.80
CA ASP A 136 0.72 22.36 41.26
C ASP A 136 0.77 21.81 42.71
N GLN A 137 1.97 21.51 43.18
CA GLN A 137 2.25 20.94 44.50
C GLN A 137 2.57 22.05 45.50
N HIS A 138 2.21 21.82 46.77
CA HIS A 138 2.59 22.72 47.86
C HIS A 138 4.09 22.56 48.19
N PRO A 139 4.78 23.65 48.56
CA PRO A 139 6.17 23.58 49.01
C PRO A 139 6.29 22.72 50.29
N PRO A 140 7.41 22.01 50.47
CA PRO A 140 7.70 21.29 51.71
C PRO A 140 7.68 22.19 52.95
N VAL A 141 7.11 21.68 54.06
CA VAL A 141 7.07 22.38 55.35
C VAL A 141 8.29 22.00 56.19
N GLY A 142 9.00 22.98 56.75
CA GLY A 142 10.09 22.75 57.72
C GLY A 142 11.52 22.93 57.20
N ALA A 143 11.74 23.67 56.11
CA ALA A 143 13.08 24.05 55.69
C ALA A 143 13.62 25.20 56.56
N ASP A 144 14.63 24.95 57.39
CA ASP A 144 15.33 25.99 58.15
C ASP A 144 16.00 27.01 57.19
N ALA A 145 15.74 28.30 57.41
CA ALA A 145 16.43 29.49 56.87
C ALA A 145 16.80 29.54 55.37
N GLY A 146 16.05 28.85 54.49
CA GLY A 146 16.32 28.81 53.03
C GLY A 146 15.09 28.47 52.19
N SER A 147 15.28 28.28 50.86
CA SER A 147 14.21 27.80 49.99
C SER A 147 13.82 26.36 50.34
N PRO A 148 12.52 26.03 50.40
CA PRO A 148 12.05 24.66 50.64
C PRO A 148 12.42 23.70 49.50
N TRP A 149 12.81 24.23 48.34
CA TRP A 149 13.26 23.50 47.16
C TRP A 149 14.78 23.40 47.04
N ALA A 150 15.54 23.81 48.06
CA ALA A 150 17.00 23.74 48.06
C ALA A 150 17.49 22.32 47.67
N GLY A 151 18.33 22.24 46.64
CA GLY A 151 18.78 20.97 46.05
C GLY A 151 18.16 20.64 44.68
N LEU A 152 17.04 21.27 44.29
CA LEU A 152 16.46 21.11 42.94
C LEU A 152 17.19 21.90 41.84
N SER A 153 18.05 22.85 42.20
CA SER A 153 18.85 23.61 41.24
C SER A 153 19.65 22.67 40.33
N GLY A 154 19.44 22.81 39.02
CA GLY A 154 20.03 21.98 37.98
C GLY A 154 19.15 20.83 37.49
N ALA A 155 17.97 20.61 38.08
CA ALA A 155 16.97 19.69 37.54
C ALA A 155 16.45 20.17 36.17
N VAL A 156 16.26 19.23 35.25
CA VAL A 156 15.75 19.52 33.90
C VAL A 156 14.22 19.48 33.90
N LEU A 157 13.61 20.47 33.25
CA LEU A 157 12.18 20.53 33.01
C LEU A 157 11.83 19.80 31.71
N LEU A 158 10.95 18.81 31.82
CA LEU A 158 10.50 17.94 30.73
C LEU A 158 9.00 18.03 30.51
N ARG A 159 8.59 17.85 29.25
CA ARG A 159 7.21 17.50 28.86
C ARG A 159 7.29 16.35 27.86
N ASP A 160 6.75 15.20 28.23
CA ASP A 160 7.00 13.93 27.54
C ASP A 160 8.51 13.69 27.37
N ASP A 161 9.04 13.59 26.14
CA ASP A 161 10.47 13.45 25.85
C ASP A 161 11.14 14.76 25.39
N ASN A 162 10.48 15.91 25.62
CA ASN A 162 10.98 17.24 25.23
C ASN A 162 11.64 17.97 26.41
N LEU A 163 12.88 18.42 26.21
CA LEU A 163 13.64 19.25 27.15
C LEU A 163 13.30 20.73 26.95
N LEU A 164 12.65 21.32 27.96
CA LEU A 164 12.18 22.71 27.94
C LEU A 164 13.18 23.68 28.59
N GLY A 165 13.96 23.21 29.56
CA GLY A 165 14.95 24.04 30.23
C GLY A 165 15.53 23.43 31.50
N VAL A 166 16.31 24.24 32.22
CA VAL A 166 16.97 23.86 33.49
C VAL A 166 16.48 24.77 34.61
N VAL A 167 16.06 24.18 35.72
CA VAL A 167 15.67 24.90 36.95
C VAL A 167 16.92 25.45 37.63
N ILE A 168 16.86 26.70 38.07
CA ILE A 168 18.03 27.36 38.69
C ILE A 168 17.73 28.02 40.03
N SER A 169 16.50 28.46 40.29
CA SER A 169 16.19 29.08 41.58
C SER A 169 14.70 29.08 41.89
N ASP A 170 14.38 29.16 43.17
CA ASP A 170 13.03 29.48 43.67
C ASP A 170 12.73 30.96 43.40
N TYR A 171 11.60 31.26 42.75
CA TYR A 171 11.27 32.62 42.30
C TYR A 171 10.58 33.40 43.40
N GLU A 172 11.23 34.47 43.88
CA GLU A 172 10.72 35.38 44.92
C GLU A 172 9.95 34.65 46.05
N PRO A 173 10.64 33.79 46.83
CA PRO A 173 10.02 32.87 47.78
C PRO A 173 9.13 33.56 48.82
N SER A 174 9.50 34.78 49.24
CA SER A 174 8.75 35.58 50.21
C SER A 174 7.44 36.12 49.66
N THR A 175 7.33 36.28 48.34
CA THR A 175 6.16 36.84 47.65
C THR A 175 5.21 35.75 47.19
N TRP A 176 5.74 34.67 46.59
CA TRP A 176 4.95 33.61 45.97
C TRP A 176 4.90 32.33 46.80
N GLY A 177 5.41 32.35 48.03
CA GLY A 177 5.38 31.21 48.95
C GLY A 177 6.03 29.95 48.35
N SER A 178 7.11 30.11 47.59
CA SER A 178 7.82 29.00 46.93
C SER A 178 6.96 28.13 46.00
N SER A 179 5.90 28.68 45.42
CA SER A 179 5.06 28.01 44.43
C SER A 179 5.58 28.11 42.99
N GLN A 180 6.65 28.89 42.75
CA GLN A 180 7.17 29.17 41.42
C GLN A 180 8.69 28.92 41.34
N LEU A 181 9.13 28.24 40.28
CA LEU A 181 10.54 27.99 40.00
C LEU A 181 10.98 28.73 38.74
N THR A 182 12.18 29.29 38.79
CA THR A 182 12.83 29.94 37.64
C THR A 182 13.53 28.90 36.77
N VAL A 183 13.26 28.94 35.47
CA VAL A 183 13.76 28.00 34.47
C VAL A 183 14.52 28.76 33.38
N VAL A 184 15.73 28.30 33.07
CA VAL A 184 16.51 28.75 31.92
C VAL A 184 16.03 28.01 30.68
N PRO A 185 15.53 28.71 29.64
CA PRO A 185 15.03 28.06 28.44
C PRO A 185 16.12 27.26 27.70
N ALA A 186 15.76 26.10 27.16
CA ALA A 186 16.68 25.21 26.44
C ALA A 186 17.46 25.94 25.32
N HIS A 187 16.79 26.81 24.56
CA HIS A 187 17.41 27.55 23.46
C HIS A 187 18.51 28.51 23.93
N ARG A 188 18.42 29.05 25.15
CA ARG A 188 19.44 29.95 25.72
C ARG A 188 20.69 29.17 26.11
N ILE A 189 20.51 27.95 26.62
CA ILE A 189 21.60 27.05 27.00
C ILE A 189 22.43 26.67 25.76
N LEU A 190 21.75 26.29 24.66
CA LEU A 190 22.42 25.89 23.41
C LEU A 190 23.05 27.07 22.64
N THR A 191 22.53 28.29 22.79
CA THR A 191 23.08 29.50 22.13
C THR A 191 24.13 30.22 22.96
N SER A 192 24.41 29.78 24.19
CA SER A 192 25.48 30.35 25.02
C SER A 192 26.85 29.97 24.45
N PRO A 193 27.72 30.94 24.09
CA PRO A 193 29.03 30.64 23.52
C PRO A 193 29.90 29.66 24.34
N PRO A 194 30.06 29.83 25.68
CA PRO A 194 30.88 28.90 26.46
C PRO A 194 30.27 27.48 26.51
N LEU A 195 28.94 27.35 26.53
CA LEU A 195 28.28 26.04 26.60
C LEU A 195 28.23 25.35 25.22
N ALA A 196 27.97 26.10 24.15
CA ALA A 196 27.96 25.60 22.77
C ALA A 196 29.29 24.96 22.39
N ALA A 197 30.42 25.60 22.72
CA ALA A 197 31.75 25.05 22.49
C ALA A 197 31.99 23.73 23.25
N ALA A 198 31.42 23.58 24.45
CA ALA A 198 31.53 22.36 25.22
C ALA A 198 30.59 21.24 24.71
N PHE A 199 29.41 21.58 24.20
CA PHE A 199 28.53 20.62 23.52
C PHE A 199 29.19 20.07 22.26
N ASP A 200 29.75 20.95 21.42
CA ASP A 200 30.45 20.57 20.19
C ASP A 200 31.66 19.65 20.47
N ALA A 201 32.37 19.88 21.58
CA ALA A 201 33.52 19.07 21.97
C ALA A 201 33.17 17.70 22.61
N HIS A 202 31.94 17.51 23.11
CA HIS A 202 31.59 16.38 23.98
C HIS A 202 30.32 15.61 23.59
N LEU A 203 29.56 16.09 22.61
CA LEU A 203 28.44 15.37 21.99
C LEU A 203 28.81 14.96 20.57
N ALA A 204 28.21 13.87 20.08
CA ALA A 204 28.42 13.40 18.70
C ALA A 204 27.83 14.36 17.66
N ALA A 205 26.76 15.07 18.01
CA ALA A 205 26.13 16.10 17.21
C ALA A 205 25.56 17.20 18.12
N MET A 206 25.58 18.44 17.64
CA MET A 206 25.02 19.58 18.38
C MET A 206 23.48 19.49 18.41
N PRO A 207 22.84 19.54 19.59
CA PRO A 207 21.39 19.47 19.69
C PRO A 207 20.71 20.63 18.96
N ARG A 208 19.69 20.34 18.15
CA ARG A 208 18.87 21.37 17.50
C ARG A 208 17.70 21.74 18.40
N VAL A 209 17.42 23.05 18.49
CA VAL A 209 16.23 23.55 19.16
C VAL A 209 15.06 23.56 18.17
N GLU A 210 14.03 22.78 18.45
CA GLU A 210 12.76 22.86 17.73
C GLU A 210 11.86 23.90 18.38
N ARG A 211 11.26 24.80 17.59
CA ARG A 211 10.31 25.79 18.09
C ARG A 211 8.89 25.25 17.97
N ILE A 212 8.18 25.13 19.08
CA ILE A 212 6.83 24.54 19.09
C ILE A 212 5.86 25.37 19.94
N THR A 213 4.58 25.29 19.61
CA THR A 213 3.48 25.86 20.42
C THR A 213 2.88 24.78 21.33
N ALA A 214 2.08 25.17 22.33
CA ALA A 214 1.32 24.22 23.15
C ALA A 214 0.36 23.38 22.29
N THR A 215 -0.25 23.98 21.27
CA THR A 215 -1.11 23.30 20.30
C THR A 215 -0.35 22.22 19.52
N ASN A 216 0.86 22.50 19.03
CA ASN A 216 1.66 21.54 18.27
C ASN A 216 2.04 20.30 19.11
N LEU A 217 2.28 20.49 20.41
CA LEU A 217 2.55 19.38 21.33
C LEU A 217 1.33 18.47 21.53
N ALA A 218 0.16 19.07 21.73
CA ALA A 218 -1.10 18.33 21.86
C ALA A 218 -1.44 17.58 20.57
N ASP A 219 -1.28 18.23 19.42
CA ASP A 219 -1.47 17.64 18.10
C ASP A 219 -0.53 16.44 17.89
N ALA A 220 0.76 16.58 18.18
CA ALA A 220 1.73 15.50 18.02
C ALA A 220 1.48 14.31 18.94
N ALA A 221 1.00 14.55 20.17
CA ALA A 221 0.60 13.48 21.08
C ALA A 221 -0.63 12.73 20.56
N PHE A 222 -1.64 13.46 20.10
CA PHE A 222 -2.84 12.88 19.51
C PHE A 222 -2.54 12.13 18.20
N GLU A 223 -1.66 12.64 17.36
CA GLU A 223 -1.26 11.99 16.10
C GLU A 223 -0.58 10.63 16.33
N ARG A 224 0.22 10.48 17.39
CA ARG A 224 0.78 9.18 17.78
C ARG A 224 -0.31 8.20 18.20
N GLU A 225 -1.27 8.66 19.01
CA GLU A 225 -2.41 7.84 19.43
C GLU A 225 -3.27 7.43 18.23
N HIS A 226 -3.51 8.35 17.29
CA HIS A 226 -4.21 8.09 16.03
C HIS A 226 -3.45 7.06 15.17
N ALA A 227 -2.13 7.20 15.03
CA ALA A 227 -1.30 6.24 14.30
C ALA A 227 -1.37 4.83 14.91
N GLU A 228 -1.36 4.72 16.25
CA GLU A 228 -1.53 3.45 16.95
C GLU A 228 -2.92 2.84 16.71
N ALA A 229 -3.98 3.66 16.71
CA ALA A 229 -5.34 3.24 16.39
C ALA A 229 -5.46 2.75 14.93
N VAL A 230 -4.88 3.48 13.98
CA VAL A 230 -4.81 3.09 12.57
C VAL A 230 -4.13 1.72 12.42
N ARG A 231 -3.00 1.51 13.08
CA ARG A 231 -2.30 0.22 13.06
C ARG A 231 -3.12 -0.90 13.71
N ALA A 232 -3.84 -0.62 14.79
CA ALA A 232 -4.67 -1.61 15.47
C ALA A 232 -5.85 -2.08 14.59
N ASP A 233 -6.48 -1.16 13.87
CA ASP A 233 -7.68 -1.44 13.07
C ASP A 233 -7.35 -1.95 11.66
N TYR A 234 -6.30 -1.39 11.02
CA TYR A 234 -5.94 -1.68 9.62
C TYR A 234 -4.63 -2.46 9.45
N GLY A 235 -3.81 -2.60 10.48
CA GLY A 235 -2.55 -3.36 10.41
C GLY A 235 -2.73 -4.87 10.30
N ARG A 236 -3.97 -5.35 10.21
CA ARG A 236 -4.26 -6.77 10.06
C ARG A 236 -5.33 -7.05 9.00
N ILE A 237 -5.10 -8.11 8.22
CA ILE A 237 -6.02 -8.59 7.19
C ILE A 237 -6.46 -10.03 7.43
N ARG A 238 -7.70 -10.34 7.08
CA ARG A 238 -8.20 -11.72 7.07
C ARG A 238 -7.90 -12.34 5.70
N ILE A 239 -6.96 -13.26 5.67
CA ILE A 239 -6.66 -14.05 4.47
C ILE A 239 -7.65 -15.22 4.40
N PHE A 240 -8.22 -15.44 3.22
CA PHE A 240 -9.13 -16.55 2.98
C PHE A 240 -8.43 -17.90 3.19
N GLY A 241 -9.12 -18.86 3.83
CA GLY A 241 -8.64 -20.23 4.01
C GLY A 241 -7.66 -20.50 5.17
N LEU A 242 -7.04 -19.45 5.72
CA LEU A 242 -6.15 -19.57 6.88
C LEU A 242 -6.93 -19.50 8.19
N ARG A 243 -6.46 -20.25 9.20
CA ARG A 243 -7.30 -20.74 10.30
C ARG A 243 -6.92 -20.24 11.68
N GLN A 244 -5.86 -19.49 11.99
CA GLN A 244 -5.50 -19.39 13.42
C GLN A 244 -5.96 -18.14 14.18
N SER A 245 -6.91 -18.43 15.07
CA SER A 245 -6.87 -18.17 16.52
C SER A 245 -6.83 -16.70 16.98
N ASN A 246 -7.92 -16.30 17.61
CA ASN A 246 -8.18 -15.00 18.26
C ASN A 246 -8.38 -13.80 17.35
N ARG A 247 -9.59 -13.67 16.76
CA ARG A 247 -10.28 -12.41 16.40
C ARG A 247 -9.52 -11.35 15.55
N ARG A 248 -8.22 -11.50 15.29
CA ARG A 248 -7.29 -10.40 15.01
C ARG A 248 -6.75 -10.36 13.58
N GLY A 249 -6.65 -11.47 12.85
CA GLY A 249 -6.15 -11.49 11.46
C GLY A 249 -4.62 -11.54 11.34
N TRP A 250 -4.10 -11.64 10.12
CA TRP A 250 -2.68 -11.67 9.77
C TRP A 250 -2.08 -10.27 9.68
N GLU A 251 -0.80 -10.08 10.00
CA GLU A 251 -0.13 -8.79 9.80
C GLU A 251 -0.13 -8.41 8.33
N LEU A 252 -0.56 -7.18 8.04
CA LEU A 252 -0.73 -6.69 6.68
C LEU A 252 0.58 -6.74 5.89
N ASP A 253 1.72 -6.43 6.52
CA ASP A 253 3.07 -6.45 5.94
C ASP A 253 3.46 -7.82 5.38
N THR A 254 2.97 -8.90 5.99
CA THR A 254 3.25 -10.28 5.55
C THR A 254 2.37 -10.69 4.38
N ALA A 255 1.18 -10.09 4.27
CA ALA A 255 0.11 -10.51 3.37
C ALA A 255 -0.06 -9.61 2.13
N TYR A 256 0.36 -8.35 2.20
CA TYR A 256 0.15 -7.37 1.14
C TYR A 256 1.05 -7.67 -0.08
N LEU A 257 0.41 -7.95 -1.22
CA LEU A 257 1.08 -8.07 -2.51
C LEU A 257 1.07 -6.69 -3.19
N SER A 258 2.23 -6.21 -3.65
CA SER A 258 2.32 -5.04 -4.51
C SER A 258 1.54 -5.33 -5.79
N LEU A 259 0.51 -4.53 -6.08
CA LEU A 259 -0.37 -4.76 -7.23
C LEU A 259 0.16 -4.02 -8.46
N GLU A 260 -0.11 -4.54 -9.65
CA GLU A 260 0.11 -3.82 -10.90
C GLU A 260 -1.08 -2.95 -11.27
N ALA A 261 -0.79 -1.77 -11.80
CA ALA A 261 -1.78 -0.89 -12.40
C ALA A 261 -1.28 -0.33 -13.74
N ALA A 262 -2.22 0.16 -14.54
CA ALA A 262 -1.93 0.91 -15.75
C ALA A 262 -2.52 2.32 -15.64
N ARG A 263 -1.78 3.31 -16.14
CA ARG A 263 -2.33 4.67 -16.33
C ARG A 263 -3.36 4.65 -17.45
N THR A 264 -4.50 5.25 -17.15
CA THR A 264 -5.55 5.51 -18.13
C THR A 264 -5.55 7.02 -18.35
N GLU A 265 -5.00 7.50 -19.47
CA GLU A 265 -5.14 8.90 -19.88
C GLU A 265 -5.95 8.96 -21.16
N ALA A 266 -6.99 9.80 -21.18
CA ALA A 266 -7.77 10.20 -22.35
C ALA A 266 -7.64 9.26 -23.58
N ARG A 267 -8.11 8.00 -23.39
CA ARG A 267 -8.29 6.95 -24.41
C ARG A 267 -7.05 6.14 -24.82
N HIS A 268 -5.90 6.24 -24.13
CA HIS A 268 -4.73 5.39 -24.39
C HIS A 268 -4.06 4.90 -23.09
N HIS A 269 -3.49 3.68 -23.12
CA HIS A 269 -2.65 3.15 -22.04
C HIS A 269 -1.23 3.73 -22.18
N VAL A 270 -0.84 4.65 -21.30
CA VAL A 270 0.42 5.42 -21.41
C VAL A 270 1.53 4.86 -20.48
N GLY A 271 1.28 3.74 -19.81
CA GLY A 271 2.31 3.03 -19.03
C GLY A 271 1.71 2.12 -17.96
N SER A 272 2.35 0.98 -17.74
CA SER A 272 2.01 0.02 -16.67
C SER A 272 3.17 -0.12 -15.69
N GLY A 273 2.84 -0.38 -14.43
CA GLY A 273 3.84 -0.61 -13.38
C GLY A 273 3.20 -0.92 -12.04
N ARG A 274 4.04 -1.08 -11.02
CA ARG A 274 3.58 -1.29 -9.65
C ARG A 274 2.87 -0.04 -9.14
N VAL A 275 1.78 -0.24 -8.40
CA VAL A 275 0.94 0.84 -7.88
C VAL A 275 1.77 1.86 -7.10
N GLU A 276 2.76 1.43 -6.33
CA GLU A 276 3.63 2.31 -5.54
C GLU A 276 4.44 3.28 -6.42
N HIS A 277 4.92 2.81 -7.58
CA HIS A 277 5.65 3.68 -8.53
C HIS A 277 4.69 4.62 -9.26
N LEU A 278 3.47 4.16 -9.53
CA LEU A 278 2.44 4.96 -10.18
C LEU A 278 1.80 5.97 -9.23
N LEU A 279 1.87 5.76 -7.92
CA LEU A 279 1.44 6.73 -6.91
C LEU A 279 2.52 7.79 -6.60
N ALA A 280 3.80 7.47 -6.83
CA ALA A 280 4.91 8.37 -6.57
C ALA A 280 4.75 9.75 -7.25
N GLY A 281 4.92 10.82 -6.48
CA GLY A 281 4.78 12.21 -6.94
C GLY A 281 3.36 12.67 -7.29
N ARG A 282 2.33 11.82 -7.14
CA ARG A 282 0.94 12.14 -7.54
C ARG A 282 0.04 12.39 -6.34
N ARG A 283 -0.49 13.61 -6.26
CA ARG A 283 -1.29 14.06 -5.11
C ARG A 283 -2.72 13.54 -5.11
N ARG A 284 -3.32 13.37 -6.29
CA ARG A 284 -4.73 12.99 -6.45
C ARG A 284 -4.81 11.81 -7.40
N VAL A 285 -5.29 10.67 -6.91
CA VAL A 285 -5.33 9.42 -7.67
C VAL A 285 -6.68 8.74 -7.52
N LEU A 286 -7.27 8.35 -8.65
CA LEU A 286 -8.47 7.52 -8.70
C LEU A 286 -8.06 6.11 -9.13
N LEU A 287 -8.22 5.15 -8.23
CA LEU A 287 -7.89 3.76 -8.47
C LEU A 287 -9.14 2.96 -8.85
N ARG A 288 -9.17 2.49 -10.10
CA ARG A 288 -10.19 1.61 -10.66
C ARG A 288 -9.77 0.16 -10.49
N GLY A 289 -10.69 -0.73 -10.14
CA GLY A 289 -10.41 -2.16 -10.10
C GLY A 289 -11.66 -3.01 -9.84
N GLN A 290 -11.68 -4.24 -10.35
CA GLN A 290 -12.81 -5.16 -10.21
C GLN A 290 -13.05 -5.58 -8.75
N ALA A 291 -14.16 -6.28 -8.48
CA ALA A 291 -14.38 -6.90 -7.17
C ALA A 291 -13.23 -7.87 -6.84
N GLY A 292 -12.75 -7.87 -5.59
CA GLY A 292 -11.67 -8.78 -5.17
C GLY A 292 -10.26 -8.40 -5.65
N SER A 293 -10.09 -7.30 -6.38
CA SER A 293 -8.77 -6.81 -6.86
C SER A 293 -7.84 -6.25 -5.77
N GLY A 294 -8.31 -6.10 -4.53
CA GLY A 294 -7.47 -5.64 -3.41
C GLY A 294 -7.47 -4.13 -3.14
N LYS A 295 -8.40 -3.35 -3.73
CA LYS A 295 -8.52 -1.88 -3.50
C LYS A 295 -8.58 -1.49 -2.02
N THR A 296 -9.50 -2.08 -1.25
CA THR A 296 -9.63 -1.82 0.20
C THR A 296 -8.36 -2.23 0.95
N THR A 297 -7.72 -3.34 0.56
CA THR A 297 -6.45 -3.79 1.13
C THR A 297 -5.33 -2.78 0.88
N LEU A 298 -5.25 -2.20 -0.32
CA LEU A 298 -4.30 -1.13 -0.63
C LEU A 298 -4.58 0.13 0.19
N VAL A 299 -5.84 0.54 0.36
CA VAL A 299 -6.20 1.68 1.20
C VAL A 299 -5.74 1.47 2.64
N GLN A 300 -5.99 0.29 3.20
CA GLN A 300 -5.53 -0.08 4.55
C GLN A 300 -3.99 -0.07 4.64
N TRP A 301 -3.31 -0.57 3.61
CA TRP A 301 -1.85 -0.58 3.51
C TRP A 301 -1.27 0.84 3.50
N LEU A 302 -1.81 1.71 2.64
CA LEU A 302 -1.42 3.12 2.58
C LEU A 302 -1.61 3.80 3.94
N ALA A 303 -2.73 3.56 4.61
CA ALA A 303 -3.01 4.16 5.92
C ALA A 303 -1.97 3.75 6.98
N VAL A 304 -1.68 2.45 7.10
CA VAL A 304 -0.77 1.91 8.11
C VAL A 304 0.66 2.37 7.86
N HIS A 305 1.16 2.25 6.63
CA HIS A 305 2.55 2.61 6.32
C HIS A 305 2.78 4.12 6.30
N ALA A 306 1.78 4.93 5.94
CA ALA A 306 1.90 6.39 5.99
C ALA A 306 2.04 6.85 7.45
N ALA A 307 1.18 6.33 8.33
CA ALA A 307 1.23 6.66 9.76
C ALA A 307 2.54 6.17 10.42
N ALA A 308 3.02 4.98 10.06
CA ALA A 308 4.23 4.39 10.63
C ALA A 308 5.54 4.98 10.04
N GLY A 309 5.48 5.57 8.85
CA GLY A 309 6.66 6.06 8.14
C GLY A 309 7.54 4.93 7.58
N THR A 310 6.94 3.80 7.22
CA THR A 310 7.65 2.58 6.78
C THR A 310 7.52 2.31 5.28
N MET A 311 7.04 3.27 4.49
CA MET A 311 7.00 3.14 3.03
C MET A 311 8.42 3.16 2.43
N GLY A 312 8.57 2.44 1.31
CA GLY A 312 9.80 2.41 0.52
C GLY A 312 10.18 3.76 -0.09
N PRO A 313 11.36 3.86 -0.72
CA PRO A 313 11.89 5.11 -1.27
C PRO A 313 10.97 5.75 -2.31
N GLU A 314 10.19 4.95 -3.05
CA GLU A 314 9.27 5.43 -4.09
C GLU A 314 8.09 6.23 -3.52
N LEU A 315 7.66 5.91 -2.30
CA LEU A 315 6.55 6.56 -1.60
C LEU A 315 7.02 7.31 -0.35
N ALA A 316 8.30 7.65 -0.27
CA ALA A 316 8.89 8.30 0.90
C ALA A 316 8.18 9.60 1.28
N GLU A 317 7.57 10.30 0.32
CA GLU A 317 6.79 11.50 0.58
C GLU A 317 5.58 11.24 1.47
N LEU A 318 4.91 10.09 1.32
CA LEU A 318 3.73 9.72 2.09
C LEU A 318 4.06 9.30 3.54
N ASN A 319 5.34 9.09 3.86
CA ASN A 319 5.75 8.75 5.22
C ASN A 319 5.44 9.87 6.21
N HIS A 320 4.96 9.47 7.39
CA HIS A 320 4.54 10.34 8.49
C HIS A 320 3.38 11.28 8.16
N ARG A 321 2.65 11.04 7.06
CA ARG A 321 1.36 11.70 6.81
C ARG A 321 0.28 11.11 7.69
N VAL A 322 -0.70 11.94 8.03
CA VAL A 322 -1.84 11.56 8.87
C VAL A 322 -2.95 10.98 7.98
N PRO A 323 -3.22 9.67 8.04
CA PRO A 323 -4.26 9.06 7.21
C PRO A 323 -5.65 9.38 7.76
N LEU A 324 -6.55 9.78 6.87
CA LEU A 324 -7.97 10.05 7.11
C LEU A 324 -8.76 9.12 6.18
N VAL A 325 -9.23 7.99 6.71
CA VAL A 325 -9.93 6.98 5.91
C VAL A 325 -11.43 7.21 5.98
N LEU A 326 -12.07 7.35 4.82
CA LEU A 326 -13.50 7.54 4.68
C LEU A 326 -14.08 6.41 3.81
N GLN A 327 -14.84 5.54 4.45
CA GLN A 327 -15.57 4.49 3.74
C GLN A 327 -16.94 5.05 3.33
N LEU A 328 -17.13 5.34 2.04
CA LEU A 328 -18.35 6.04 1.58
C LEU A 328 -19.62 5.24 1.87
N ARG A 329 -19.56 3.91 1.86
CA ARG A 329 -20.65 3.03 2.32
C ARG A 329 -21.17 3.39 3.72
N LYS A 330 -20.25 3.73 4.61
CA LYS A 330 -20.52 3.97 6.04
C LYS A 330 -21.14 5.34 6.23
N LEU A 331 -20.61 6.33 5.53
CA LEU A 331 -21.13 7.69 5.45
C LEU A 331 -22.57 7.72 4.94
N PHE A 332 -22.83 7.03 3.82
CA PHE A 332 -24.17 6.92 3.26
C PHE A 332 -25.18 6.31 4.25
N ARG A 333 -24.80 5.23 4.96
CA ARG A 333 -25.65 4.61 5.99
C ARG A 333 -25.95 5.54 7.16
N GLN A 334 -24.97 6.33 7.59
CA GLN A 334 -25.14 7.30 8.66
C GLN A 334 -25.96 8.53 8.21
N GLY A 335 -26.33 8.61 6.92
CA GLY A 335 -27.07 9.73 6.35
C GLY A 335 -26.23 10.99 6.22
N VAL A 336 -24.89 10.86 6.22
CA VAL A 336 -23.95 11.98 6.20
C VAL A 336 -23.13 11.90 4.91
N MET A 337 -23.60 12.54 3.85
CA MET A 337 -22.87 12.60 2.57
C MET A 337 -21.92 13.80 2.47
N GLN A 338 -22.02 14.75 3.41
CA GLN A 338 -21.19 15.95 3.44
C GLN A 338 -20.50 16.11 4.81
N PRO A 339 -19.62 15.17 5.21
CA PRO A 339 -19.00 15.20 6.52
C PRO A 339 -18.06 16.39 6.68
N ARG A 340 -18.03 17.00 7.87
CA ARG A 340 -17.06 18.05 8.17
C ARG A 340 -15.72 17.43 8.61
N PRO A 341 -14.58 18.14 8.42
CA PRO A 341 -13.27 17.66 8.85
C PRO A 341 -13.20 17.14 10.29
N GLU A 342 -13.93 17.77 11.21
CA GLU A 342 -13.95 17.36 12.63
C GLU A 342 -14.67 16.04 12.88
N GLU A 343 -15.45 15.56 11.90
CA GLU A 343 -16.24 14.34 12.02
C GLU A 343 -15.53 13.12 11.43
N PHE A 344 -14.46 13.30 10.65
CA PHE A 344 -13.83 12.21 9.88
C PHE A 344 -13.44 11.02 10.75
N LEU A 345 -12.81 11.26 11.91
CA LEU A 345 -12.42 10.17 12.82
C LEU A 345 -13.63 9.47 13.46
N ARG A 346 -14.67 10.24 13.80
CA ARG A 346 -15.92 9.71 14.37
C ARG A 346 -16.66 8.83 13.36
N LEU A 347 -16.72 9.28 12.11
CA LEU A 347 -17.38 8.56 11.02
C LEU A 347 -16.61 7.27 10.66
N ASP A 348 -15.30 7.23 10.89
CA ASP A 348 -14.48 6.01 10.80
C ASP A 348 -14.53 5.14 12.08
N ASP A 349 -15.42 5.43 13.05
CA ASP A 349 -15.55 4.78 14.37
C ASP A 349 -14.23 4.67 15.15
N ARG A 350 -13.36 5.69 15.05
CA ARG A 350 -12.08 5.68 15.79
C ARG A 350 -12.31 5.88 17.29
N MET A 351 -11.74 4.98 18.07
CA MET A 351 -11.77 5.06 19.54
C MET A 351 -11.12 6.34 20.10
N CYS A 352 -10.20 6.95 19.36
CA CYS A 352 -9.55 8.21 19.75
C CYS A 352 -10.35 9.46 19.33
N ALA A 353 -11.45 9.33 18.58
CA ALA A 353 -12.15 10.47 17.98
C ALA A 353 -12.57 11.53 19.02
N ASP A 354 -13.07 11.11 20.19
CA ASP A 354 -13.51 12.01 21.26
C ASP A 354 -12.36 12.79 21.93
N ARG A 355 -11.11 12.36 21.73
CA ARG A 355 -9.91 13.01 22.25
C ARG A 355 -9.24 13.96 21.25
N GLN A 356 -9.82 14.12 20.05
CA GLN A 356 -9.29 14.99 19.02
C GLN A 356 -9.15 16.44 19.52
N PRO A 357 -7.96 17.06 19.43
CA PRO A 357 -7.79 18.46 19.78
C PRO A 357 -8.64 19.38 18.91
N VAL A 358 -9.18 20.44 19.50
CA VAL A 358 -10.04 21.41 18.78
C VAL A 358 -9.28 22.01 17.58
N GLY A 359 -9.90 21.94 16.40
CA GLY A 359 -9.31 22.44 15.15
C GLY A 359 -8.17 21.61 14.57
N TRP A 360 -7.82 20.46 15.16
CA TRP A 360 -6.73 19.59 14.69
C TRP A 360 -6.89 19.19 13.22
N ALA A 361 -8.07 18.69 12.84
CA ALA A 361 -8.34 18.24 11.47
C ALA A 361 -8.07 19.35 10.43
N HIS A 362 -8.52 20.58 10.71
CA HIS A 362 -8.26 21.74 9.86
C HIS A 362 -6.76 22.06 9.74
N ARG A 363 -6.00 21.97 10.84
CA ARG A 363 -4.54 22.20 10.82
C ARG A 363 -3.81 21.12 10.04
N VAL A 364 -4.20 19.85 10.18
CA VAL A 364 -3.60 18.73 9.43
C VAL A 364 -3.88 18.87 7.93
N LEU A 365 -5.14 19.16 7.56
CA LEU A 365 -5.54 19.39 6.17
C LEU A 365 -4.83 20.62 5.56
N GLY A 366 -4.82 21.75 6.28
CA GLY A 366 -4.20 23.00 5.83
C GLY A 366 -2.68 22.95 5.73
N SER A 367 -2.01 22.11 6.53
CA SER A 367 -0.55 21.92 6.46
C SER A 367 -0.10 20.96 5.36
N GLY A 368 -1.01 20.31 4.63
CA GLY A 368 -0.67 19.32 3.60
C GLY A 368 -0.12 18.00 4.15
N ARG A 369 -0.28 17.75 5.46
CA ARG A 369 0.15 16.51 6.13
C ARG A 369 -0.94 15.43 6.10
N ALA A 370 -2.16 15.78 5.71
CA ALA A 370 -3.26 14.83 5.57
C ALA A 370 -3.09 13.95 4.32
N LEU A 371 -3.41 12.67 4.49
CA LEU A 371 -3.65 11.71 3.41
C LEU A 371 -5.11 11.24 3.50
N LEU A 372 -5.97 11.77 2.62
CA LEU A 372 -7.36 11.36 2.50
C LEU A 372 -7.46 10.08 1.69
N LEU A 373 -8.06 9.05 2.27
CA LEU A 373 -8.27 7.75 1.62
C LEU A 373 -9.77 7.48 1.53
N VAL A 374 -10.33 7.60 0.33
CA VAL A 374 -11.76 7.42 0.07
C VAL A 374 -11.98 6.02 -0.50
N ASP A 375 -12.57 5.12 0.29
CA ASP A 375 -12.82 3.75 -0.15
C ASP A 375 -14.29 3.52 -0.56
N GLY A 376 -14.49 2.96 -1.76
CA GLY A 376 -15.78 2.45 -2.21
C GLY A 376 -16.75 3.51 -2.78
N LEU A 377 -16.30 4.34 -3.73
CA LEU A 377 -17.20 5.27 -4.46
C LEU A 377 -18.36 4.57 -5.17
N ASP A 378 -18.17 3.32 -5.60
CA ASP A 378 -19.20 2.52 -6.27
C ASP A 378 -20.34 2.07 -5.34
N GLU A 379 -20.13 2.12 -4.03
CA GLU A 379 -21.03 1.58 -3.01
C GLU A 379 -22.10 2.58 -2.56
N VAL A 380 -22.01 3.81 -3.04
CA VAL A 380 -23.07 4.82 -2.93
C VAL A 380 -23.98 4.70 -4.16
N PRO A 381 -25.32 4.75 -4.02
CA PRO A 381 -26.21 4.73 -5.18
C PRO A 381 -25.98 5.95 -6.07
N ALA A 382 -26.20 5.80 -7.37
CA ALA A 382 -25.89 6.83 -8.36
C ALA A 382 -26.48 8.21 -8.01
N ALA A 383 -27.70 8.25 -7.46
CA ALA A 383 -28.39 9.49 -7.08
C ALA A 383 -27.71 10.30 -5.96
N GLN A 384 -26.86 9.68 -5.14
CA GLN A 384 -26.12 10.36 -4.06
C GLN A 384 -24.62 10.50 -4.36
N ARG A 385 -24.15 10.00 -5.51
CA ARG A 385 -22.75 10.19 -5.93
C ARG A 385 -22.45 11.64 -6.26
N ASP A 386 -23.40 12.34 -6.87
CA ASP A 386 -23.27 13.77 -7.19
C ASP A 386 -23.10 14.61 -5.91
N GLU A 387 -23.86 14.30 -4.86
CA GLU A 387 -23.70 14.98 -3.56
C GLU A 387 -22.32 14.71 -2.93
N ALA A 388 -21.82 13.46 -3.03
CA ALA A 388 -20.49 13.11 -2.54
C ALA A 388 -19.38 13.83 -3.32
N LEU A 389 -19.56 13.99 -4.64
CA LEU A 389 -18.65 14.72 -5.51
C LEU A 389 -18.61 16.21 -5.16
N GLU A 390 -19.76 16.86 -5.03
CA GLU A 390 -19.85 18.27 -4.66
C GLU A 390 -19.19 18.54 -3.29
N TRP A 391 -19.26 17.58 -2.38
CA TRP A 391 -18.53 17.64 -1.13
C TRP A 391 -17.02 17.49 -1.32
N LEU A 392 -16.57 16.51 -2.10
CA LEU A 392 -15.15 16.27 -2.37
C LEU A 392 -14.51 17.46 -3.09
N GLU A 393 -15.19 18.05 -4.08
CA GLU A 393 -14.76 19.25 -4.80
C GLU A 393 -14.53 20.42 -3.84
N ARG A 394 -15.54 20.75 -3.02
CA ARG A 394 -15.42 21.82 -2.01
C ARG A 394 -14.28 21.57 -1.00
N LEU A 395 -14.05 20.31 -0.62
CA LEU A 395 -12.97 19.95 0.28
C LEU A 395 -11.61 20.18 -0.37
N LEU A 396 -11.43 19.76 -1.62
CA LEU A 396 -10.18 19.88 -2.36
C LEU A 396 -9.86 21.32 -2.76
N ASP A 397 -10.88 22.13 -3.04
CA ASP A 397 -10.74 23.58 -3.27
C ASP A 397 -10.27 24.30 -2.01
N HIS A 398 -10.82 23.93 -0.85
CA HIS A 398 -10.44 24.53 0.42
C HIS A 398 -9.06 24.07 0.91
N TYR A 399 -8.66 22.83 0.56
CA TYR A 399 -7.37 22.24 0.93
C TYR A 399 -6.59 21.73 -0.30
N PRO A 400 -5.96 22.63 -1.07
CA PRO A 400 -5.29 22.25 -2.33
C PRO A 400 -4.04 21.37 -2.13
N GLN A 401 -3.50 21.32 -0.91
CA GLN A 401 -2.32 20.51 -0.56
C GLN A 401 -2.70 19.09 -0.08
N LEU A 402 -3.98 18.73 -0.10
CA LEU A 402 -4.49 17.44 0.37
C LEU A 402 -4.11 16.30 -0.58
N TRP A 403 -3.39 15.31 -0.06
CA TRP A 403 -3.18 14.05 -0.76
C TRP A 403 -4.45 13.21 -0.71
N THR A 404 -4.92 12.74 -1.85
CA THR A 404 -6.18 11.99 -1.95
C THR A 404 -6.01 10.76 -2.83
N VAL A 405 -6.35 9.59 -2.28
CA VAL A 405 -6.52 8.35 -3.05
C VAL A 405 -7.96 7.92 -2.91
N ALA A 406 -8.65 7.79 -4.04
CA ALA A 406 -10.03 7.35 -4.10
C ALA A 406 -10.13 6.01 -4.84
N THR A 407 -11.00 5.10 -4.39
CA THR A 407 -11.18 3.79 -5.03
C THR A 407 -12.59 3.66 -5.63
N VAL A 408 -12.67 3.05 -6.81
CA VAL A 408 -13.94 2.84 -7.51
C VAL A 408 -13.90 1.55 -8.34
N ARG A 409 -15.07 0.98 -8.67
CA ARG A 409 -15.16 -0.03 -9.73
C ARG A 409 -15.11 0.65 -11.11
N PRO A 410 -14.44 0.07 -12.12
CA PRO A 410 -14.30 0.67 -13.45
C PRO A 410 -15.62 1.10 -14.08
N ALA A 411 -16.65 0.34 -13.73
CA ALA A 411 -17.97 0.32 -14.31
C ALA A 411 -18.91 1.37 -13.65
N ALA A 412 -18.62 1.76 -12.39
CA ALA A 412 -19.48 2.65 -11.61
C ALA A 412 -19.45 4.13 -12.06
N VAL A 413 -18.37 4.55 -12.73
CA VAL A 413 -18.16 5.94 -13.17
C VAL A 413 -17.48 5.95 -14.54
N PRO A 414 -17.85 6.86 -15.46
CA PRO A 414 -17.24 6.92 -16.79
C PRO A 414 -15.74 7.23 -16.71
N PRO A 415 -14.92 6.87 -17.71
CA PRO A 415 -13.53 7.32 -17.80
C PRO A 415 -13.42 8.85 -17.74
N GLY A 416 -12.43 9.37 -17.03
CA GLY A 416 -12.20 10.81 -16.88
C GLY A 416 -13.17 11.52 -15.93
N TRP A 417 -13.86 10.78 -15.06
CA TRP A 417 -14.91 11.32 -14.19
C TRP A 417 -14.40 12.41 -13.24
N LEU A 418 -13.16 12.28 -12.77
CA LEU A 418 -12.52 13.22 -11.84
C LEU A 418 -11.41 14.07 -12.50
N ASP A 419 -11.34 14.11 -13.84
CA ASP A 419 -10.30 14.87 -14.56
C ASP A 419 -10.36 16.36 -14.21
N HIS A 420 -11.56 16.90 -14.02
CA HIS A 420 -11.79 18.29 -13.60
C HIS A 420 -11.25 18.62 -12.20
N LEU A 421 -10.94 17.62 -11.38
CA LEU A 421 -10.32 17.76 -10.06
C LEU A 421 -8.84 17.37 -10.05
N ASP A 422 -8.20 17.28 -11.22
CA ASP A 422 -6.79 16.90 -11.40
C ASP A 422 -6.45 15.49 -10.87
N PHE A 423 -7.39 14.54 -10.92
CA PHE A 423 -7.11 13.15 -10.56
C PHE A 423 -6.40 12.41 -11.69
N THR A 424 -5.33 11.69 -11.33
CA THR A 424 -4.76 10.69 -12.24
C THR A 424 -5.52 9.37 -12.09
N GLU A 425 -6.08 8.84 -13.19
CA GLU A 425 -6.75 7.55 -13.18
C GLU A 425 -5.77 6.39 -13.37
N LEU A 426 -5.81 5.44 -12.43
CA LEU A 426 -5.06 4.19 -12.47
C LEU A 426 -6.03 3.01 -12.47
N SER A 427 -5.80 2.02 -13.34
CA SER A 427 -6.60 0.80 -13.41
C SER A 427 -5.76 -0.38 -12.91
N LEU A 428 -6.18 -1.01 -11.81
CA LEU A 428 -5.58 -2.23 -11.30
C LEU A 428 -5.70 -3.34 -12.33
N ARG A 429 -4.57 -3.97 -12.64
CA ARG A 429 -4.49 -5.11 -13.54
C ARG A 429 -4.72 -6.42 -12.76
N PRO A 430 -5.20 -7.48 -13.42
CA PRO A 430 -5.17 -8.82 -12.84
C PRO A 430 -3.74 -9.22 -12.45
N MET A 431 -3.58 -10.10 -11.45
CA MET A 431 -2.25 -10.57 -11.05
C MET A 431 -1.61 -11.34 -12.20
N ASN A 432 -0.38 -10.96 -12.56
CA ASN A 432 0.42 -11.74 -13.50
C ASN A 432 0.99 -13.00 -12.85
N ASP A 433 1.71 -13.80 -13.64
CA ASP A 433 2.29 -15.07 -13.20
C ASP A 433 3.27 -14.94 -12.02
N THR A 434 4.05 -13.85 -12.01
CA THR A 434 5.00 -13.57 -10.93
C THR A 434 4.26 -13.24 -9.64
N ASP A 435 3.25 -12.37 -9.74
CA ASP A 435 2.40 -11.93 -8.63
C ASP A 435 1.61 -13.08 -8.02
N ARG A 436 1.05 -13.93 -8.87
CA ARG A 436 0.33 -15.14 -8.45
C ARG A 436 1.25 -16.12 -7.75
N THR A 437 2.44 -16.37 -8.28
CA THR A 437 3.42 -17.26 -7.65
C THR A 437 3.85 -16.74 -6.29
N LEU A 438 4.16 -15.44 -6.19
CA LEU A 438 4.52 -14.80 -4.94
C LEU A 438 3.36 -14.81 -3.92
N PHE A 439 2.13 -14.61 -4.38
CA PHE A 439 0.93 -14.70 -3.54
C PHE A 439 0.78 -16.11 -2.96
N ILE A 440 0.89 -17.14 -3.81
CA ILE A 440 0.82 -18.55 -3.42
C ILE A 440 1.90 -18.88 -2.39
N GLU A 441 3.15 -18.46 -2.62
CA GLU A 441 4.26 -18.63 -1.68
C GLU A 441 3.98 -17.98 -0.32
N ARG A 442 3.55 -16.72 -0.31
CA ARG A 442 3.25 -15.99 0.93
C ARG A 442 2.09 -16.62 1.69
N TRP A 443 1.06 -17.06 0.98
CA TRP A 443 -0.08 -17.77 1.58
C TRP A 443 0.36 -19.08 2.24
N HIS A 444 1.16 -19.90 1.57
CA HIS A 444 1.64 -21.18 2.11
C HIS A 444 2.63 -20.96 3.27
N ARG A 445 3.48 -19.94 3.19
CA ARG A 445 4.34 -19.52 4.31
C ARG A 445 3.52 -19.11 5.53
N ALA A 446 2.46 -18.34 5.33
CA ALA A 446 1.52 -17.99 6.39
C ALA A 446 0.83 -19.25 6.96
N ALA A 447 0.33 -20.14 6.09
CA ALA A 447 -0.24 -21.42 6.51
C ALA A 447 0.71 -22.25 7.40
N LEU A 448 2.00 -22.26 7.06
CA LEU A 448 3.04 -22.95 7.82
C LEU A 448 3.29 -22.27 9.18
N ALA A 449 3.45 -20.95 9.19
CA ALA A 449 3.67 -20.19 10.43
C ALA A 449 2.53 -20.41 11.44
N GLU A 450 1.29 -20.46 10.96
CA GLU A 450 0.12 -20.81 11.76
C GLU A 450 0.20 -22.25 12.29
N THR A 451 0.53 -23.22 11.44
CA THR A 451 0.60 -24.64 11.86
C THR A 451 1.69 -24.84 12.93
N LEU A 452 2.80 -24.12 12.80
CA LEU A 452 3.91 -24.11 13.76
C LEU A 452 3.63 -23.29 15.02
N ALA A 453 2.61 -22.42 15.06
CA ALA A 453 2.28 -21.67 16.27
C ALA A 453 1.69 -22.55 17.39
N ALA A 454 1.15 -23.72 17.05
CA ALA A 454 0.74 -24.74 18.01
C ALA A 454 1.95 -25.46 18.62
N ARG A 455 1.79 -26.07 19.80
CA ARG A 455 2.86 -26.92 20.40
C ARG A 455 3.15 -28.12 19.50
N HIS A 456 4.41 -28.32 19.15
CA HIS A 456 4.83 -29.37 18.21
C HIS A 456 6.24 -29.88 18.54
N THR A 457 6.54 -31.08 18.06
CA THR A 457 7.89 -31.67 18.06
C THR A 457 8.67 -31.25 16.81
N PRO A 458 10.02 -31.32 16.82
CA PRO A 458 10.84 -31.01 15.65
C PRO A 458 10.53 -31.90 14.43
N GLU A 459 10.12 -33.16 14.65
CA GLU A 459 9.76 -34.09 13.57
C GLU A 459 8.43 -33.71 12.92
N GLU A 460 7.42 -33.33 13.72
CA GLU A 460 6.14 -32.82 13.22
C GLU A 460 6.33 -31.52 12.42
N ALA A 461 7.17 -30.61 12.90
CA ALA A 461 7.50 -29.39 12.15
C ALA A 461 8.13 -29.69 10.78
N ALA A 462 9.02 -30.68 10.70
CA ALA A 462 9.64 -31.09 9.44
C ALA A 462 8.66 -31.83 8.51
N ALA A 463 7.67 -32.54 9.06
CA ALA A 463 6.60 -33.15 8.27
C ALA A 463 5.67 -32.08 7.67
N TRP A 464 5.19 -31.13 8.48
CA TRP A 464 4.30 -30.05 8.01
C TRP A 464 4.95 -29.13 6.98
N ARG A 465 6.26 -28.84 7.12
CA ARG A 465 7.00 -28.10 6.09
C ARG A 465 6.96 -28.82 4.74
N ARG A 466 7.26 -30.12 4.73
CA ARG A 466 7.24 -30.92 3.50
C ARG A 466 5.86 -31.02 2.88
N GLU A 467 4.82 -31.17 3.69
CA GLU A 467 3.43 -31.19 3.23
C GLU A 467 3.05 -29.86 2.56
N ILE A 468 3.31 -28.73 3.21
CA ILE A 468 2.99 -27.40 2.66
C ILE A 468 3.80 -27.07 1.40
N GLU A 469 5.08 -27.47 1.34
CA GLU A 469 5.91 -27.34 0.14
C GLU A 469 5.36 -28.20 -1.02
N GLN A 470 4.85 -29.41 -0.72
CA GLN A 470 4.22 -30.28 -1.72
C GLN A 470 2.89 -29.71 -2.22
N ASP A 471 2.06 -29.17 -1.32
CA ASP A 471 0.81 -28.50 -1.66
C ASP A 471 1.06 -27.31 -2.57
N GLN A 472 2.02 -26.45 -2.20
CA GLN A 472 2.42 -25.29 -3.00
C GLN A 472 2.86 -25.70 -4.41
N ALA A 473 3.77 -26.68 -4.51
CA ALA A 473 4.23 -27.19 -5.80
C ALA A 473 3.12 -27.90 -6.59
N GLY A 474 2.18 -28.56 -5.91
CA GLY A 474 0.99 -29.16 -6.49
C GLY A 474 0.09 -28.12 -7.15
N LEU A 475 -0.24 -27.05 -6.43
CA LEU A 475 -1.08 -25.96 -6.93
C LEU A 475 -0.45 -25.28 -8.15
N LEU A 476 0.83 -24.92 -8.08
CA LEU A 476 1.53 -24.29 -9.21
C LEU A 476 1.47 -25.16 -10.48
N ARG A 477 1.64 -26.48 -10.34
CA ARG A 477 1.48 -27.42 -11.46
C ARG A 477 0.04 -27.53 -11.97
N ALA A 478 -0.95 -27.41 -11.10
CA ALA A 478 -2.35 -27.43 -11.50
C ALA A 478 -2.71 -26.17 -12.32
N LEU A 479 -2.24 -25.00 -11.89
CA LEU A 479 -2.43 -23.73 -12.62
C LEU A 479 -1.76 -23.74 -13.99
N GLN A 480 -0.53 -24.30 -14.09
CA GLN A 480 0.16 -24.44 -15.38
C GLN A 480 -0.56 -25.37 -16.37
N ARG A 481 -1.37 -26.32 -15.88
CA ARG A 481 -2.06 -27.31 -16.72
C ARG A 481 -3.49 -26.91 -17.11
N SER A 482 -4.06 -25.90 -16.45
CA SER A 482 -5.45 -25.47 -16.68
C SER A 482 -5.47 -23.95 -16.80
N SER A 483 -5.68 -23.46 -18.02
CA SER A 483 -5.85 -22.03 -18.31
C SER A 483 -7.02 -21.44 -17.53
N GLU A 484 -8.10 -22.20 -17.34
CA GLU A 484 -9.28 -21.79 -16.57
C GLU A 484 -8.95 -21.56 -15.09
N LEU A 485 -8.20 -22.46 -14.46
CA LEU A 485 -7.71 -22.27 -13.09
C LEU A 485 -6.72 -21.12 -13.00
N ASN A 486 -5.88 -20.96 -14.03
CA ASN A 486 -4.93 -19.86 -14.12
C ASN A 486 -5.63 -18.50 -14.12
N GLN A 487 -6.62 -18.31 -15.01
CA GLN A 487 -7.42 -17.08 -15.11
C GLN A 487 -8.21 -16.79 -13.82
N LEU A 488 -8.71 -17.83 -13.14
CA LEU A 488 -9.35 -17.63 -11.84
C LEU A 488 -8.37 -17.10 -10.80
N ALA A 489 -7.14 -17.58 -10.80
CA ALA A 489 -6.13 -17.17 -9.85
C ALA A 489 -5.56 -15.76 -10.11
N ASP A 490 -5.95 -15.08 -11.20
CA ASP A 490 -5.57 -13.69 -11.45
C ASP A 490 -6.20 -12.71 -10.44
N SER A 491 -7.29 -13.12 -9.77
CA SER A 491 -7.89 -12.38 -8.67
C SER A 491 -7.30 -12.85 -7.32
N PRO A 492 -6.73 -11.95 -6.48
CA PRO A 492 -6.15 -12.31 -5.18
C PRO A 492 -7.06 -13.17 -4.29
N LEU A 493 -8.36 -12.85 -4.24
CA LEU A 493 -9.33 -13.65 -3.49
C LEU A 493 -9.43 -15.09 -4.00
N LEU A 494 -9.62 -15.26 -5.31
CA LEU A 494 -9.82 -16.56 -5.92
C LEU A 494 -8.54 -17.39 -5.82
N CYS A 495 -7.37 -16.75 -5.96
CA CYS A 495 -6.08 -17.38 -5.67
C CYS A 495 -6.00 -17.88 -4.22
N ALA A 496 -6.39 -17.06 -3.24
CA ALA A 496 -6.42 -17.47 -1.84
C ALA A 496 -7.38 -18.64 -1.58
N MET A 497 -8.51 -18.67 -2.29
CA MET A 497 -9.48 -19.77 -2.24
C MET A 497 -8.93 -21.06 -2.85
N LEU A 498 -8.23 -20.98 -3.98
CA LEU A 498 -7.54 -22.12 -4.59
C LEU A 498 -6.44 -22.65 -3.67
N CYS A 499 -5.65 -21.79 -3.02
CA CYS A 499 -4.68 -22.22 -2.01
C CYS A 499 -5.34 -22.99 -0.86
N ALA A 500 -6.47 -22.47 -0.36
CA ALA A 500 -7.22 -23.09 0.73
C ALA A 500 -7.77 -24.47 0.34
N LEU A 501 -8.41 -24.56 -0.83
CA LEU A 501 -8.97 -25.79 -1.38
C LEU A 501 -7.88 -26.83 -1.68
N ASN A 502 -6.75 -26.40 -2.24
CA ASN A 502 -5.66 -27.31 -2.60
C ASN A 502 -5.12 -28.05 -1.37
N ARG A 503 -4.91 -27.31 -0.28
CA ARG A 503 -4.50 -27.88 1.02
C ARG A 503 -5.55 -28.81 1.61
N GLU A 504 -6.82 -28.48 1.42
CA GLU A 504 -7.94 -29.23 1.96
C GLU A 504 -8.17 -30.55 1.24
N SER A 505 -8.12 -30.51 -0.09
CA SER A 505 -8.46 -31.63 -0.97
C SER A 505 -7.25 -32.49 -1.34
N ALA A 506 -6.14 -32.39 -0.58
CA ALA A 506 -4.88 -33.09 -0.84
C ALA A 506 -4.39 -32.96 -2.29
N GLY A 507 -4.53 -31.76 -2.88
CA GLY A 507 -4.08 -31.45 -4.23
C GLY A 507 -5.08 -31.74 -5.37
N VAL A 508 -6.29 -32.21 -5.08
CA VAL A 508 -7.34 -32.42 -6.09
C VAL A 508 -8.23 -31.19 -6.19
N LEU A 509 -7.98 -30.34 -7.20
CA LEU A 509 -8.78 -29.15 -7.46
C LEU A 509 -9.85 -29.41 -8.53
N PRO A 510 -11.07 -28.87 -8.36
CA PRO A 510 -12.07 -28.86 -9.42
C PRO A 510 -11.59 -28.03 -10.61
N GLN A 511 -12.00 -28.40 -11.83
CA GLN A 511 -11.57 -27.70 -13.04
C GLN A 511 -12.48 -26.52 -13.40
N ARG A 512 -13.75 -26.57 -12.99
CA ARG A 512 -14.74 -25.54 -13.35
C ARG A 512 -14.93 -24.51 -12.26
N ARG A 513 -15.09 -23.24 -12.66
CA ARG A 513 -15.37 -22.09 -11.78
C ARG A 513 -16.52 -22.32 -10.79
N MET A 514 -17.64 -22.88 -11.27
CA MET A 514 -18.81 -23.14 -10.42
C MET A 514 -18.54 -24.20 -9.35
N GLU A 515 -17.71 -25.20 -9.66
CA GLU A 515 -17.34 -26.26 -8.71
C GLU A 515 -16.41 -25.71 -7.63
N ILE A 516 -15.48 -24.83 -8.00
CA ILE A 516 -14.58 -24.14 -7.05
C ILE A 516 -15.39 -23.31 -6.04
N TYR A 517 -16.38 -22.55 -6.50
CA TYR A 517 -17.24 -21.76 -5.60
C TYR A 517 -18.04 -22.64 -4.65
N ARG A 518 -18.64 -23.72 -5.17
CA ARG A 518 -19.38 -24.69 -4.36
C ARG A 518 -18.48 -25.31 -3.29
N ASP A 519 -17.35 -25.86 -3.70
CA ASP A 519 -16.48 -26.63 -2.83
C ASP A 519 -15.83 -25.73 -1.77
N ALA A 520 -15.50 -24.48 -2.13
CA ALA A 520 -15.03 -23.48 -1.16
C ALA A 520 -16.10 -23.10 -0.14
N MET A 521 -17.34 -22.93 -0.57
CA MET A 521 -18.48 -22.65 0.31
C MET A 521 -18.71 -23.82 1.28
N THR A 522 -18.78 -25.05 0.78
CA THR A 522 -18.91 -26.27 1.60
C THR A 522 -17.77 -26.38 2.61
N MET A 523 -16.52 -26.13 2.20
CA MET A 523 -15.36 -26.10 3.10
C MET A 523 -15.54 -25.11 4.26
N MET A 524 -16.11 -23.92 3.99
CA MET A 524 -16.33 -22.91 5.03
C MET A 524 -17.43 -23.30 6.02
N LEU A 525 -18.51 -23.91 5.54
CA LEU A 525 -19.66 -24.35 6.34
C LEU A 525 -19.31 -25.53 7.25
N VAL A 526 -18.80 -26.63 6.67
CA VAL A 526 -18.58 -27.91 7.39
C VAL A 526 -17.44 -27.80 8.38
N LYS A 527 -16.33 -27.21 7.96
CA LYS A 527 -15.06 -27.39 8.66
C LYS A 527 -14.89 -26.41 9.84
N ARG A 528 -15.65 -25.31 9.92
CA ARG A 528 -15.65 -24.41 11.10
C ARG A 528 -16.44 -24.98 12.28
N ASP A 529 -17.48 -25.76 12.03
CA ASP A 529 -18.25 -26.42 13.08
C ASP A 529 -17.45 -27.52 13.79
N GLU A 530 -16.70 -28.33 13.04
CA GLU A 530 -15.89 -29.43 13.60
C GLU A 530 -14.68 -28.97 14.43
N THR A 531 -14.12 -27.80 14.13
CA THR A 531 -12.88 -27.31 14.78
C THR A 531 -13.17 -26.66 16.13
N ARG A 532 -14.41 -26.23 16.39
CA ARG A 532 -14.85 -25.62 17.65
C ARG A 532 -15.77 -26.57 18.44
N ARG A 533 -15.33 -27.83 18.65
CA ARG A 533 -15.95 -28.86 19.52
C ARG A 533 -16.05 -28.47 21.01
N VAL A 534 -16.27 -27.19 21.31
CA VAL A 534 -16.71 -26.69 22.61
C VAL A 534 -18.18 -26.33 22.42
N ASP A 535 -19.05 -27.03 23.15
CA ASP A 535 -20.47 -26.74 23.23
C ASP A 535 -20.65 -25.26 23.60
N GLY A 536 -21.03 -24.44 22.62
CA GLY A 536 -21.47 -23.08 22.89
C GLY A 536 -22.86 -23.12 23.55
N PRO A 537 -23.32 -22.02 24.16
CA PRO A 537 -24.66 -21.95 24.74
C PRO A 537 -25.81 -22.15 23.72
N GLU A 538 -25.52 -22.07 22.42
CA GLU A 538 -26.45 -22.32 21.33
C GLU A 538 -26.46 -23.81 20.95
N GLN A 539 -27.52 -24.54 21.31
CA GLN A 539 -27.70 -25.98 21.04
C GLN A 539 -28.17 -26.28 19.59
N LEU A 540 -28.07 -25.31 18.67
CA LEU A 540 -28.53 -25.44 17.29
C LEU A 540 -27.60 -26.34 16.47
N ARG A 541 -28.16 -27.36 15.81
CA ARG A 541 -27.47 -28.24 14.86
C ARG A 541 -28.17 -28.14 13.51
N LEU A 542 -27.67 -27.24 12.67
CA LEU A 542 -28.16 -27.04 11.31
C LEU A 542 -27.33 -27.88 10.35
N SER A 543 -27.98 -28.66 9.50
CA SER A 543 -27.33 -29.32 8.37
C SER A 543 -26.83 -28.30 7.34
N GLU A 544 -25.88 -28.69 6.49
CA GLU A 544 -25.35 -27.83 5.42
C GLU A 544 -26.48 -27.31 4.51
N GLU A 545 -27.42 -28.17 4.13
CA GLU A 545 -28.57 -27.81 3.30
C GLU A 545 -29.46 -26.75 3.98
N GLU A 546 -29.73 -26.89 5.28
CA GLU A 546 -30.50 -25.91 6.05
C GLU A 546 -29.76 -24.57 6.17
N GLN A 547 -28.44 -24.59 6.39
CA GLN A 547 -27.63 -23.38 6.44
C GLN A 547 -27.64 -22.65 5.08
N ILE A 548 -27.42 -23.37 3.98
CA ILE A 548 -27.44 -22.82 2.63
C ILE A 548 -28.83 -22.24 2.31
N ALA A 549 -29.92 -22.93 2.68
CA ALA A 549 -31.29 -22.47 2.45
C ALA A 549 -31.61 -21.13 3.13
N ILE A 550 -31.05 -20.88 4.32
CA ILE A 550 -31.22 -19.61 5.03
C ILE A 550 -30.30 -18.53 4.42
N LEU A 551 -29.05 -18.88 4.14
CA LEU A 551 -28.06 -17.94 3.59
C LEU A 551 -28.44 -17.45 2.19
N ARG A 552 -28.99 -18.31 1.33
CA ARG A 552 -29.45 -17.92 -0.02
C ARG A 552 -30.60 -16.90 0.02
N ARG A 553 -31.51 -17.00 0.99
CA ARG A 553 -32.60 -16.03 1.20
C ARG A 553 -32.07 -14.67 1.65
N LEU A 554 -31.11 -14.68 2.58
CA LEU A 554 -30.42 -13.45 3.00
C LEU A 554 -29.68 -12.80 1.84
N ALA A 555 -28.92 -13.59 1.07
CA ALA A 555 -28.18 -13.11 -0.09
C ALA A 555 -29.09 -12.50 -1.15
N ASN A 556 -30.18 -13.20 -1.53
CA ASN A 556 -31.17 -12.72 -2.47
C ASN A 556 -31.79 -11.39 -2.01
N TRP A 557 -32.20 -11.30 -0.74
CA TRP A 557 -32.74 -10.05 -0.20
C TRP A 557 -31.72 -8.91 -0.27
N MET A 558 -30.45 -9.16 0.09
CA MET A 558 -29.40 -8.15 0.02
C MET A 558 -29.15 -7.66 -1.42
N VAL A 559 -29.07 -8.58 -2.39
CA VAL A 559 -28.89 -8.23 -3.81
C VAL A 559 -30.07 -7.42 -4.34
N ARG A 560 -31.32 -7.85 -4.07
CA ARG A 560 -32.53 -7.14 -4.51
C ARG A 560 -32.64 -5.72 -3.97
N ASN A 561 -32.09 -5.48 -2.78
CA ASN A 561 -32.11 -4.16 -2.13
C ASN A 561 -30.79 -3.40 -2.32
N SER A 562 -29.89 -3.86 -3.20
CA SER A 562 -28.56 -3.27 -3.44
C SER A 562 -27.78 -3.02 -2.14
N LYS A 563 -27.86 -3.97 -1.20
CA LYS A 563 -27.20 -3.92 0.11
C LYS A 563 -25.90 -4.73 0.07
N ALA A 564 -24.77 -4.09 0.33
CA ALA A 564 -23.51 -4.75 0.64
C ALA A 564 -23.43 -5.19 2.12
N GLU A 565 -24.15 -4.49 3.00
CA GLU A 565 -24.21 -4.71 4.44
C GLU A 565 -25.65 -4.50 4.91
N ALA A 566 -26.10 -5.27 5.91
CA ALA A 566 -27.47 -5.30 6.40
C ALA A 566 -27.52 -5.24 7.92
N THR A 567 -28.66 -4.79 8.47
CA THR A 567 -28.84 -4.72 9.92
C THR A 567 -29.17 -6.09 10.51
N ARG A 568 -28.89 -6.26 11.81
CA ARG A 568 -29.30 -7.43 12.57
C ARG A 568 -30.81 -7.65 12.50
N GLU A 569 -31.60 -6.58 12.55
CA GLU A 569 -33.05 -6.61 12.44
C GLU A 569 -33.50 -7.17 11.08
N ASP A 570 -32.91 -6.68 9.98
CA ASP A 570 -33.18 -7.19 8.63
C ASP A 570 -32.84 -8.69 8.52
N ALA A 571 -31.71 -9.11 9.12
CA ALA A 571 -31.29 -10.50 9.14
C ALA A 571 -32.34 -11.37 9.85
N VAL A 572 -32.73 -10.99 11.07
CA VAL A 572 -33.69 -11.72 11.89
C VAL A 572 -35.05 -11.80 11.18
N PHE A 573 -35.51 -10.71 10.57
CA PHE A 573 -36.76 -10.68 9.81
C PHE A 573 -36.74 -11.63 8.61
N ASN A 574 -35.65 -11.64 7.83
CA ASN A 574 -35.54 -12.54 6.68
C ASN A 574 -35.34 -14.01 7.10
N ILE A 575 -34.63 -14.26 8.21
CA ILE A 575 -34.50 -15.61 8.79
C ILE A 575 -35.86 -16.10 9.29
N GLU A 576 -36.65 -15.25 9.96
CA GLU A 576 -37.99 -15.63 10.42
C GLU A 576 -38.89 -16.06 9.25
N LYS A 577 -38.78 -15.41 8.09
CA LYS A 577 -39.44 -15.87 6.86
C LYS A 577 -38.89 -17.21 6.39
N ALA A 578 -37.58 -17.40 6.40
CA ALA A 578 -36.93 -18.67 6.03
C ALA A 578 -37.38 -19.84 6.92
N LEU A 579 -37.54 -19.60 8.22
CA LEU A 579 -37.95 -20.61 9.20
C LEU A 579 -39.36 -21.15 8.97
N ARG A 580 -40.25 -20.40 8.28
CA ARG A 580 -41.59 -20.90 7.91
C ARG A 580 -41.50 -22.10 6.98
N ASP A 581 -40.49 -22.13 6.13
CA ASP A 581 -40.26 -23.19 5.16
C ASP A 581 -39.27 -24.25 5.68
N LEU A 582 -38.73 -24.06 6.89
CA LEU A 582 -37.78 -24.97 7.56
C LEU A 582 -38.29 -25.38 8.97
N PRO A 583 -39.33 -26.23 9.07
CA PRO A 583 -39.93 -26.61 10.37
C PRO A 583 -38.98 -27.41 11.29
N SER A 584 -37.96 -28.07 10.74
CA SER A 584 -36.90 -28.72 11.52
C SER A 584 -36.09 -27.69 12.30
N VAL A 585 -35.67 -26.61 11.64
CA VAL A 585 -34.87 -25.53 12.23
C VAL A 585 -35.70 -24.70 13.22
N ALA A 586 -36.95 -24.36 12.86
CA ALA A 586 -37.84 -23.59 13.71
C ALA A 586 -38.15 -24.27 15.07
N ARG A 587 -38.02 -25.61 15.15
CA ARG A 587 -38.15 -26.37 16.40
C ARG A 587 -36.90 -26.32 17.28
N GLN A 588 -35.73 -26.04 16.70
CA GLN A 588 -34.47 -26.01 17.44
C GLN A 588 -34.19 -24.63 18.06
N GLY A 589 -34.67 -23.55 17.45
CA GLY A 589 -34.51 -22.19 17.99
C GLY A 589 -35.20 -21.11 17.16
N ASN A 590 -35.16 -19.88 17.69
CA ASN A 590 -35.75 -18.71 17.04
C ASN A 590 -34.79 -18.06 16.02
N ALA A 591 -35.30 -17.11 15.23
CA ALA A 591 -34.53 -16.45 14.18
C ALA A 591 -33.26 -15.74 14.69
N GLU A 592 -33.28 -15.22 15.92
CA GLU A 592 -32.14 -14.54 16.54
C GLU A 592 -31.02 -15.52 16.93
N GLN A 593 -31.38 -16.68 17.48
CA GLN A 593 -30.44 -17.76 17.77
C GLN A 593 -29.84 -18.33 16.48
N VAL A 594 -30.66 -18.50 15.44
CA VAL A 594 -30.20 -18.95 14.12
C VAL A 594 -29.25 -17.94 13.49
N TYR A 595 -29.55 -16.64 13.56
CA TYR A 595 -28.66 -15.58 13.11
C TYR A 595 -27.29 -15.63 13.80
N LEU A 596 -27.28 -15.70 15.15
CA LEU A 596 -26.04 -15.78 15.92
C LEU A 596 -25.25 -17.05 15.59
N HIS A 597 -25.94 -18.18 15.41
CA HIS A 597 -25.33 -19.43 14.98
C HIS A 597 -24.65 -19.26 13.61
N LEU A 598 -25.35 -18.70 12.61
CA LEU A 598 -24.78 -18.46 11.28
C LEU A 598 -23.56 -17.54 11.35
N LEU A 599 -23.63 -16.44 12.11
CA LEU A 599 -22.54 -15.48 12.30
C LEU A 599 -21.31 -16.11 12.96
N ASN A 600 -21.53 -16.96 13.96
CA ASN A 600 -20.46 -17.55 14.76
C ASN A 600 -19.84 -18.81 14.13
N ARG A 601 -20.60 -19.55 13.30
CA ARG A 601 -20.24 -20.89 12.82
C ARG A 601 -19.96 -20.98 11.32
N THR A 602 -20.76 -20.38 10.44
CA THR A 602 -20.66 -20.60 8.97
C THR A 602 -19.42 -19.97 8.33
N GLY A 603 -18.91 -18.90 8.93
CA GLY A 603 -17.81 -18.11 8.39
C GLY A 603 -18.04 -17.41 7.06
N LEU A 604 -19.24 -17.53 6.49
CA LEU A 604 -19.67 -16.77 5.32
C LEU A 604 -20.21 -15.39 5.70
N LEU A 605 -20.62 -15.20 6.95
CA LEU A 605 -21.04 -13.91 7.50
C LEU A 605 -19.97 -13.33 8.44
N ALA A 606 -19.83 -12.01 8.40
CA ALA A 606 -18.99 -11.26 9.32
C ALA A 606 -19.77 -10.10 9.93
N GLN A 607 -19.54 -9.86 11.22
CA GLN A 607 -20.05 -8.69 11.91
C GLN A 607 -19.14 -7.50 11.60
N THR A 608 -19.74 -6.40 11.15
CA THR A 608 -19.02 -5.18 10.75
C THR A 608 -19.14 -4.09 11.81
N SER A 609 -20.30 -3.96 12.45
CA SER A 609 -20.52 -3.14 13.65
C SER A 609 -21.36 -3.89 14.68
N VAL A 610 -21.65 -3.26 15.83
CA VAL A 610 -22.47 -3.86 16.90
C VAL A 610 -23.79 -4.45 16.36
N ASP A 611 -24.43 -3.79 15.39
CA ASP A 611 -25.77 -4.15 14.89
C ASP A 611 -25.83 -4.52 13.40
N THR A 612 -24.69 -4.79 12.76
CA THR A 612 -24.65 -4.99 11.30
C THR A 612 -23.77 -6.15 10.87
N PHE A 613 -24.13 -6.72 9.71
CA PHE A 613 -23.44 -7.86 9.13
C PHE A 613 -23.32 -7.74 7.62
N GLN A 614 -22.33 -8.47 7.09
CA GLN A 614 -22.14 -8.64 5.65
C GLN A 614 -21.67 -10.06 5.34
N PHE A 615 -21.76 -10.44 4.07
CA PHE A 615 -21.01 -11.59 3.58
C PHE A 615 -19.51 -11.28 3.59
N VAL A 616 -18.68 -12.25 3.97
CA VAL A 616 -17.21 -12.10 3.99
C VAL A 616 -16.65 -11.71 2.63
N HIS A 617 -17.33 -12.11 1.55
CA HIS A 617 -17.03 -11.65 0.20
C HIS A 617 -18.30 -11.58 -0.65
N ARG A 618 -18.38 -10.56 -1.52
CA ARG A 618 -19.51 -10.35 -2.42
C ARG A 618 -19.75 -11.52 -3.37
N THR A 619 -18.70 -12.18 -3.85
CA THR A 619 -18.82 -13.37 -4.72
C THR A 619 -19.66 -14.49 -4.09
N PHE A 620 -19.57 -14.72 -2.77
CA PHE A 620 -20.41 -15.72 -2.10
C PHE A 620 -21.86 -15.26 -1.96
N GLN A 621 -22.07 -13.96 -1.71
CA GLN A 621 -23.40 -13.35 -1.75
C GLN A 621 -24.03 -13.53 -3.14
N ASP A 622 -23.29 -13.21 -4.21
CA ASP A 622 -23.79 -13.30 -5.58
C ASP A 622 -24.07 -14.76 -5.98
N TYR A 623 -23.20 -15.70 -5.59
CA TYR A 623 -23.39 -17.13 -5.82
C TYR A 623 -24.64 -17.68 -5.11
N LEU A 624 -24.82 -17.34 -3.83
CA LEU A 624 -25.98 -17.77 -3.05
C LEU A 624 -27.28 -17.13 -3.55
N ALA A 625 -27.25 -15.84 -3.91
CA ALA A 625 -28.38 -15.15 -4.50
C ALA A 625 -28.75 -15.77 -5.86
N ALA A 626 -27.76 -16.13 -6.67
CA ALA A 626 -27.96 -16.74 -7.97
C ALA A 626 -28.73 -18.08 -7.91
N ILE A 627 -28.47 -18.89 -6.87
CA ILE A 627 -29.25 -20.11 -6.60
C ILE A 627 -30.72 -19.77 -6.35
N GLU A 628 -31.00 -18.77 -5.50
CA GLU A 628 -32.38 -18.39 -5.18
C GLU A 628 -33.12 -17.81 -6.39
N PHE A 629 -32.48 -16.95 -7.20
CA PHE A 629 -33.09 -16.43 -8.43
C PHE A 629 -33.44 -17.55 -9.44
N LYS A 630 -32.63 -18.60 -9.48
CA LYS A 630 -32.88 -19.79 -10.30
C LYS A 630 -34.06 -20.61 -9.76
N GLU A 631 -34.15 -20.83 -8.45
CA GLU A 631 -35.24 -21.59 -7.83
C GLU A 631 -36.61 -20.86 -7.96
N GLU A 632 -36.64 -19.55 -7.77
CA GLU A 632 -37.87 -18.73 -7.91
C GLU A 632 -38.20 -18.39 -9.38
N ARG A 633 -37.32 -18.75 -10.33
CA ARG A 633 -37.43 -18.42 -11.77
C ARG A 633 -37.65 -16.93 -12.05
N ASP A 634 -36.98 -16.08 -11.29
CA ASP A 634 -37.05 -14.62 -11.34
C ASP A 634 -36.27 -14.02 -12.53
N PHE A 635 -36.32 -14.67 -13.70
CA PHE A 635 -35.53 -14.29 -14.87
C PHE A 635 -35.87 -12.89 -15.37
N GLY A 636 -37.15 -12.48 -15.29
CA GLY A 636 -37.57 -11.14 -15.72
C GLY A 636 -36.96 -10.04 -14.86
N VAL A 637 -36.74 -10.31 -13.56
CA VAL A 637 -36.06 -9.37 -12.66
C VAL A 637 -34.60 -9.25 -13.07
N LEU A 638 -33.92 -10.38 -13.30
CA LEU A 638 -32.52 -10.40 -13.75
C LEU A 638 -32.34 -9.68 -15.09
N ALA A 639 -33.21 -9.96 -16.07
CA ALA A 639 -33.18 -9.32 -17.37
C ALA A 639 -33.41 -7.80 -17.28
N SER A 640 -34.35 -7.35 -16.44
CA SER A 640 -34.62 -5.92 -16.22
C SER A 640 -33.45 -5.17 -15.58
N ARG A 641 -32.52 -5.89 -14.94
CA ARG A 641 -31.32 -5.37 -14.28
C ARG A 641 -30.03 -5.70 -15.02
N ALA A 642 -30.09 -6.30 -16.21
CA ALA A 642 -28.88 -6.68 -16.97
C ALA A 642 -28.01 -5.49 -17.40
N TRP A 643 -28.58 -4.28 -17.44
CA TRP A 643 -27.84 -3.03 -17.67
C TRP A 643 -27.04 -2.57 -16.43
N ASP A 644 -27.41 -3.04 -15.24
CA ASP A 644 -26.75 -2.70 -13.98
C ASP A 644 -25.62 -3.68 -13.71
N GLU A 645 -24.39 -3.19 -13.74
CA GLU A 645 -23.18 -4.00 -13.56
C GLU A 645 -23.09 -4.63 -12.18
N GLN A 646 -23.80 -4.09 -11.17
CA GLN A 646 -23.89 -4.72 -9.85
C GLN A 646 -24.53 -6.11 -9.91
N TRP A 647 -25.30 -6.40 -10.96
CA TRP A 647 -26.02 -7.65 -11.17
C TRP A 647 -25.31 -8.60 -12.12
N HIS A 648 -24.25 -8.17 -12.82
CA HIS A 648 -23.59 -8.98 -13.85
C HIS A 648 -23.07 -10.32 -13.32
N ASP A 649 -22.39 -10.31 -12.18
CA ASP A 649 -21.89 -11.55 -11.56
C ASP A 649 -23.05 -12.47 -11.15
N VAL A 650 -24.11 -11.91 -10.55
CA VAL A 650 -25.31 -12.67 -10.16
C VAL A 650 -25.96 -13.32 -11.38
N ILE A 651 -26.12 -12.59 -12.49
CA ILE A 651 -26.72 -13.10 -13.73
C ILE A 651 -25.88 -14.25 -14.31
N ARG A 652 -24.55 -14.09 -14.42
CA ARG A 652 -23.66 -15.15 -14.93
C ARG A 652 -23.70 -16.40 -14.07
N LEU A 653 -23.68 -16.23 -12.75
CA LEU A 653 -23.76 -17.33 -11.79
C LEU A 653 -25.14 -18.01 -11.85
N THR A 654 -26.23 -17.25 -12.04
CA THR A 654 -27.57 -17.82 -12.24
C THR A 654 -27.60 -18.69 -13.50
N VAL A 655 -27.06 -18.21 -14.62
CA VAL A 655 -26.93 -19.02 -15.85
C VAL A 655 -26.13 -20.30 -15.59
N GLY A 656 -25.05 -20.21 -14.80
CA GLY A 656 -24.28 -21.37 -14.35
C GLY A 656 -25.09 -22.41 -13.58
N HIS A 657 -26.03 -21.97 -12.75
CA HIS A 657 -26.92 -22.84 -11.96
C HIS A 657 -28.15 -23.36 -12.72
N CYS A 658 -28.57 -22.68 -13.78
CA CYS A 658 -29.73 -23.07 -14.59
C CYS A 658 -29.47 -24.33 -15.42
N GLY A 659 -30.52 -25.11 -15.67
CA GLY A 659 -30.52 -26.14 -16.72
C GLY A 659 -30.76 -25.53 -18.11
N LYS A 660 -30.63 -26.34 -19.18
CA LYS A 660 -30.75 -25.87 -20.57
C LYS A 660 -31.98 -24.98 -20.83
N SER A 661 -33.18 -25.45 -20.46
CA SER A 661 -34.43 -24.69 -20.71
C SER A 661 -34.49 -23.36 -19.98
N ASP A 662 -33.94 -23.27 -18.77
CA ASP A 662 -33.95 -22.04 -17.98
C ASP A 662 -32.89 -21.05 -18.46
N ARG A 663 -31.73 -21.55 -18.91
CA ARG A 663 -30.72 -20.71 -19.59
C ARG A 663 -31.28 -20.07 -20.84
N ASP A 664 -31.96 -20.86 -21.67
CA ASP A 664 -32.63 -20.35 -22.88
C ASP A 664 -33.67 -19.27 -22.50
N SER A 665 -34.47 -19.50 -21.46
CA SER A 665 -35.46 -18.52 -21.00
C SER A 665 -34.82 -17.20 -20.56
N LEU A 666 -33.80 -17.26 -19.69
CA LEU A 666 -33.15 -16.08 -19.13
C LEU A 666 -32.41 -15.27 -20.21
N LEU A 667 -31.65 -15.93 -21.09
CA LEU A 667 -30.94 -15.24 -22.16
C LEU A 667 -31.90 -14.60 -23.16
N ASN A 668 -32.98 -15.30 -23.54
CA ASN A 668 -34.01 -14.72 -24.41
C ASN A 668 -34.72 -13.51 -23.77
N GLU A 669 -34.90 -13.48 -22.45
CA GLU A 669 -35.43 -12.31 -21.76
C GLU A 669 -34.45 -11.13 -21.76
N ILE A 670 -33.15 -11.37 -21.54
CA ILE A 670 -32.11 -10.34 -21.65
C ILE A 670 -32.10 -9.76 -23.08
N LEU A 671 -32.14 -10.62 -24.10
CA LEU A 671 -32.22 -10.21 -25.50
C LEU A 671 -33.47 -9.39 -25.79
N ARG A 672 -34.64 -9.78 -25.25
CA ARG A 672 -35.88 -9.00 -25.40
C ARG A 672 -35.75 -7.59 -24.80
N VAL A 673 -35.12 -7.47 -23.63
CA VAL A 673 -34.84 -6.17 -22.99
C VAL A 673 -33.85 -5.36 -23.83
N ALA A 674 -32.83 -6.00 -24.40
CA ALA A 674 -31.88 -5.35 -25.31
C ALA A 674 -32.58 -4.73 -26.53
N GLU A 675 -33.50 -5.47 -27.15
CA GLU A 675 -34.23 -5.01 -28.33
C GLU A 675 -35.25 -3.90 -28.02
N ALA A 676 -35.81 -3.89 -26.81
CA ALA A 676 -36.68 -2.81 -26.32
C ALA A 676 -35.92 -1.58 -25.80
N GLY A 677 -34.59 -1.60 -25.84
CA GLY A 677 -33.73 -0.55 -25.34
C GLY A 677 -33.85 0.79 -26.09
N PRO A 678 -33.49 1.92 -25.43
CA PRO A 678 -33.66 3.25 -26.00
C PRO A 678 -32.68 3.59 -27.13
N ASP A 679 -31.49 2.99 -27.11
CA ASP A 679 -30.40 3.30 -28.04
C ASP A 679 -29.53 2.06 -28.38
N GLU A 680 -28.71 2.21 -29.42
CA GLU A 680 -27.85 1.15 -29.95
C GLU A 680 -26.73 0.75 -28.97
N GLY A 681 -26.22 1.70 -28.17
CA GLY A 681 -25.20 1.43 -27.15
C GLY A 681 -25.75 0.60 -26.00
N PHE A 682 -26.97 0.89 -25.54
CA PHE A 682 -27.69 0.08 -24.56
C PHE A 682 -27.89 -1.35 -25.08
N ARG A 683 -28.39 -1.49 -26.32
CA ARG A 683 -28.58 -2.80 -26.96
C ARG A 683 -27.28 -3.59 -27.03
N ALA A 684 -26.20 -2.98 -27.49
CA ALA A 684 -24.90 -3.63 -27.63
C ALA A 684 -24.32 -4.09 -26.28
N ARG A 685 -24.49 -3.30 -25.20
CA ARG A 685 -24.08 -3.71 -23.85
C ARG A 685 -24.84 -4.91 -23.33
N LEU A 686 -26.16 -4.98 -23.56
CA LEU A 686 -26.95 -6.13 -23.11
C LEU A 686 -26.67 -7.39 -23.93
N HIS A 687 -26.43 -7.26 -25.24
CA HIS A 687 -25.94 -8.37 -26.07
C HIS A 687 -24.59 -8.88 -25.59
N LEU A 688 -23.68 -7.98 -25.24
CA LEU A 688 -22.40 -8.35 -24.66
C LEU A 688 -22.56 -9.03 -23.29
N MET A 689 -23.47 -8.53 -22.45
CA MET A 689 -23.80 -9.17 -21.17
C MET A 689 -24.33 -10.61 -21.39
N ALA A 690 -25.23 -10.81 -22.34
CA ALA A 690 -25.73 -12.13 -22.71
C ALA A 690 -24.60 -13.04 -23.26
N GLY A 691 -23.72 -12.52 -24.11
CA GLY A 691 -22.54 -13.24 -24.61
C GLY A 691 -21.58 -13.65 -23.50
N SER A 692 -21.40 -12.78 -22.51
CA SER A 692 -20.54 -13.01 -21.36
C SER A 692 -21.05 -14.10 -20.39
N CYS A 693 -22.30 -14.56 -20.58
CA CYS A 693 -22.87 -15.70 -19.87
C CYS A 693 -22.55 -17.05 -20.55
N LEU A 694 -22.11 -17.06 -21.81
CA LEU A 694 -21.85 -18.30 -22.56
C LEU A 694 -20.80 -19.21 -21.92
N PRO A 695 -19.69 -18.70 -21.32
CA PRO A 695 -18.75 -19.54 -20.59
C PRO A 695 -19.35 -20.29 -19.39
N TYR A 696 -20.49 -19.82 -18.87
CA TYR A 696 -21.24 -20.44 -17.77
C TYR A 696 -22.34 -21.38 -18.26
N ALA A 697 -22.58 -21.45 -19.57
CA ALA A 697 -23.67 -22.18 -20.20
C ALA A 697 -23.16 -23.36 -21.06
N PRO A 698 -22.68 -24.46 -20.45
CA PRO A 698 -22.18 -25.62 -21.21
C PRO A 698 -23.26 -26.28 -22.08
N GLU A 699 -24.54 -26.15 -21.71
CA GLU A 699 -25.68 -26.62 -22.49
C GLU A 699 -26.67 -25.46 -22.70
N ILE A 700 -26.92 -25.10 -23.96
CA ILE A 700 -27.83 -24.04 -24.40
C ILE A 700 -28.48 -24.46 -25.72
N GLY A 701 -29.67 -23.95 -26.05
CA GLY A 701 -30.29 -24.10 -27.36
C GLY A 701 -29.43 -23.48 -28.47
N SER A 702 -29.31 -24.16 -29.62
CA SER A 702 -28.53 -23.67 -30.76
C SER A 702 -29.06 -22.34 -31.28
N GLU A 703 -30.39 -22.19 -31.37
CA GLU A 703 -31.04 -20.95 -31.77
C GLU A 703 -30.71 -19.79 -30.83
N THR A 704 -30.86 -19.99 -29.51
CA THR A 704 -30.50 -18.96 -28.52
C THR A 704 -29.02 -18.57 -28.64
N ARG A 705 -28.13 -19.56 -28.77
CA ARG A 705 -26.68 -19.31 -28.90
C ARG A 705 -26.36 -18.49 -30.16
N GLU A 706 -26.95 -18.83 -31.30
CA GLU A 706 -26.77 -18.11 -32.56
C GLU A 706 -27.26 -16.66 -32.46
N VAL A 707 -28.42 -16.42 -31.84
CA VAL A 707 -28.96 -15.06 -31.66
C VAL A 707 -28.07 -14.23 -30.73
N VAL A 708 -27.59 -14.81 -29.62
CA VAL A 708 -26.66 -14.12 -28.71
C VAL A 708 -25.38 -13.74 -29.44
N LEU A 709 -24.77 -14.67 -30.17
CA LEU A 709 -23.52 -14.41 -30.90
C LEU A 709 -23.68 -13.41 -32.04
N ALA A 710 -24.81 -13.43 -32.74
CA ALA A 710 -25.14 -12.42 -33.74
C ALA A 710 -25.24 -11.02 -33.11
N GLY A 711 -25.92 -10.90 -31.96
CA GLY A 711 -26.00 -9.64 -31.22
C GLY A 711 -24.65 -9.14 -30.73
N VAL A 712 -23.76 -10.03 -30.27
CA VAL A 712 -22.37 -9.69 -29.89
C VAL A 712 -21.58 -9.23 -31.12
N ALA A 713 -21.72 -9.89 -32.26
CA ALA A 713 -21.04 -9.52 -33.51
C ALA A 713 -21.48 -8.15 -34.03
N ASP A 714 -22.78 -7.84 -33.96
CA ASP A 714 -23.31 -6.53 -34.30
C ASP A 714 -22.83 -5.47 -33.30
N GLY A 715 -22.85 -5.78 -32.01
CA GLY A 715 -22.29 -4.94 -30.96
C GLY A 715 -20.79 -4.66 -31.16
N TRP A 716 -20.01 -5.64 -31.64
CA TRP A 716 -18.61 -5.44 -32.02
C TRP A 716 -18.47 -4.45 -33.16
N ARG A 717 -19.29 -4.56 -34.23
CA ARG A 717 -19.27 -3.63 -35.36
C ARG A 717 -19.58 -2.19 -34.93
N SER A 718 -20.53 -2.01 -34.03
CA SER A 718 -20.98 -0.68 -33.58
C SER A 718 -20.13 -0.09 -32.44
N MET A 719 -19.70 -0.89 -31.45
CA MET A 719 -18.94 -0.43 -30.27
C MET A 719 -17.42 -0.43 -30.45
N ALA A 720 -16.84 -1.26 -31.33
CA ALA A 720 -15.39 -1.21 -31.57
C ALA A 720 -14.95 0.11 -32.26
N LEU A 721 -15.91 0.91 -32.73
CA LEU A 721 -15.72 2.28 -33.22
C LEU A 721 -15.72 3.36 -32.10
N LEU A 722 -16.06 2.99 -30.85
CA LEU A 722 -16.25 3.89 -29.72
C LEU A 722 -15.17 3.74 -28.61
N ASP A 723 -14.06 3.06 -28.89
CA ASP A 723 -12.92 2.87 -27.96
C ASP A 723 -13.29 2.29 -26.58
N LEU A 724 -14.32 1.43 -26.52
CA LEU A 724 -14.66 0.69 -25.29
C LEU A 724 -13.87 -0.62 -25.16
N ALA A 725 -13.49 -0.91 -23.91
CA ALA A 725 -12.51 -1.89 -23.46
C ALA A 725 -12.66 -3.31 -24.05
N GLY A 726 -11.64 -3.76 -24.79
CA GLY A 726 -11.51 -5.14 -25.26
C GLY A 726 -11.67 -6.19 -24.16
N GLU A 727 -11.40 -5.83 -22.90
CA GLU A 727 -11.66 -6.66 -21.72
C GLU A 727 -13.10 -7.17 -21.62
N LEU A 728 -14.10 -6.35 -21.98
CA LEU A 728 -15.50 -6.76 -21.89
C LEU A 728 -15.85 -7.82 -22.96
N PHE A 729 -15.25 -7.71 -24.15
CA PHE A 729 -15.40 -8.71 -25.22
C PHE A 729 -14.67 -10.01 -24.88
N ALA A 730 -13.55 -9.94 -24.18
CA ALA A 730 -12.84 -11.13 -23.72
C ALA A 730 -13.68 -11.99 -22.76
N LEU A 731 -14.64 -11.39 -22.04
CA LEU A 731 -15.56 -12.13 -21.15
C LEU A 731 -16.51 -13.08 -21.89
N VAL A 732 -16.67 -12.94 -23.21
CA VAL A 732 -17.44 -13.89 -24.04
C VAL A 732 -16.68 -15.22 -24.19
N GLY A 733 -15.36 -15.22 -23.99
CA GLY A 733 -14.51 -16.41 -24.07
C GLY A 733 -14.23 -16.87 -25.50
N GLU A 734 -14.00 -18.17 -25.69
CA GLU A 734 -13.59 -18.74 -26.99
C GLU A 734 -14.61 -18.49 -28.11
N ASP A 735 -15.89 -18.30 -27.79
CA ASP A 735 -16.94 -17.97 -28.75
C ASP A 735 -16.72 -16.60 -29.44
N MET A 736 -15.88 -15.74 -28.87
CA MET A 736 -15.48 -14.47 -29.50
C MET A 736 -14.53 -14.69 -30.67
N ILE A 737 -13.74 -15.77 -30.69
CA ILE A 737 -12.68 -15.99 -31.67
C ILE A 737 -13.20 -16.09 -33.12
N PRO A 738 -14.29 -16.84 -33.42
CA PRO A 738 -14.90 -16.82 -34.75
C PRO A 738 -15.36 -15.42 -35.19
N ILE A 739 -15.93 -14.63 -34.27
CA ILE A 739 -16.38 -13.26 -34.55
C ILE A 739 -15.19 -12.35 -34.90
N LEU A 740 -14.10 -12.45 -34.12
CA LEU A 740 -12.85 -11.71 -34.39
C LEU A 740 -12.25 -12.13 -35.73
N ARG A 741 -12.25 -13.43 -36.05
CA ARG A 741 -11.74 -13.95 -37.33
C ARG A 741 -12.50 -13.36 -38.51
N GLU A 742 -13.83 -13.32 -38.44
CA GLU A 742 -14.66 -12.71 -39.48
C GLU A 742 -14.43 -11.19 -39.57
N ALA A 743 -14.38 -10.51 -38.42
CA ALA A 743 -14.13 -9.07 -38.37
C ALA A 743 -12.77 -8.69 -38.97
N LEU A 744 -11.71 -9.46 -38.69
CA LEU A 744 -10.38 -9.26 -39.27
C LEU A 744 -10.39 -9.42 -40.80
N ARG A 745 -11.12 -10.41 -41.32
CA ARG A 745 -11.32 -10.61 -42.77
C ARG A 745 -12.10 -9.47 -43.41
N ALA A 746 -13.08 -8.91 -42.70
CA ALA A 746 -13.89 -7.78 -43.14
C ALA A 746 -13.17 -6.42 -43.03
N GLY A 747 -11.94 -6.37 -42.51
CA GLY A 747 -11.17 -5.13 -42.36
C GLY A 747 -11.49 -4.32 -41.10
N GLY A 748 -12.03 -4.97 -40.06
CA GLY A 748 -12.31 -4.36 -38.75
C GLY A 748 -11.05 -3.94 -37.96
N PRO A 749 -11.22 -3.36 -36.76
CA PRO A 749 -10.13 -2.82 -35.95
C PRO A 749 -9.19 -3.92 -35.45
N ARG A 750 -8.00 -4.01 -36.07
CA ARG A 750 -7.05 -5.11 -35.89
C ARG A 750 -6.36 -5.11 -34.53
N ALA A 751 -5.96 -3.95 -34.03
CA ALA A 751 -5.25 -3.83 -32.76
C ALA A 751 -6.08 -4.38 -31.60
N ILE A 752 -7.33 -3.90 -31.48
CA ILE A 752 -8.28 -4.34 -30.45
C ILE A 752 -8.59 -5.84 -30.60
N ALA A 753 -8.74 -6.35 -31.83
CA ALA A 753 -9.00 -7.77 -32.05
C ALA A 753 -7.87 -8.67 -31.52
N PHE A 754 -6.60 -8.28 -31.69
CA PHE A 754 -5.47 -9.04 -31.18
C PHE A 754 -5.37 -8.95 -29.65
N ASP A 755 -5.66 -7.79 -29.07
CA ASP A 755 -5.70 -7.62 -27.60
C ASP A 755 -6.81 -8.49 -26.97
N VAL A 756 -8.01 -8.52 -27.58
CA VAL A 756 -9.10 -9.40 -27.13
C VAL A 756 -8.70 -10.87 -27.27
N ALA A 757 -8.05 -11.26 -28.38
CA ALA A 757 -7.58 -12.63 -28.56
C ALA A 757 -6.53 -13.03 -27.50
N GLY A 758 -5.63 -12.12 -27.14
CA GLY A 758 -4.68 -12.31 -26.04
C GLY A 758 -5.37 -12.50 -24.70
N LEU A 759 -6.37 -11.67 -24.39
CA LEU A 759 -7.14 -11.76 -23.14
C LEU A 759 -8.02 -13.02 -23.05
N VAL A 760 -8.60 -13.48 -24.16
CA VAL A 760 -9.36 -14.75 -24.21
C VAL A 760 -8.42 -15.94 -24.02
N GLY A 761 -7.27 -15.91 -24.70
CA GLY A 761 -6.28 -16.97 -24.68
C GLY A 761 -6.77 -18.28 -25.33
N GLY A 762 -6.03 -19.36 -25.07
CA GLY A 762 -6.38 -20.71 -25.53
C GLY A 762 -5.97 -21.04 -26.98
N PRO A 763 -6.14 -22.31 -27.40
CA PRO A 763 -5.62 -22.80 -28.69
C PRO A 763 -6.23 -22.08 -29.90
N GLN A 764 -7.53 -21.75 -29.85
CA GLN A 764 -8.22 -21.09 -30.95
C GLN A 764 -7.76 -19.64 -31.15
N ALA A 765 -7.48 -18.92 -30.07
CA ALA A 765 -6.91 -17.57 -30.14
C ALA A 765 -5.48 -17.61 -30.70
N LEU A 766 -4.70 -18.62 -30.30
CA LEU A 766 -3.36 -18.83 -30.83
C LEU A 766 -3.38 -19.14 -32.34
N ASP A 767 -4.34 -19.95 -32.80
CA ASP A 767 -4.59 -20.18 -34.23
C ASP A 767 -4.94 -18.89 -34.97
N LEU A 768 -5.82 -18.06 -34.40
CA LEU A 768 -6.18 -16.77 -34.99
C LEU A 768 -4.95 -15.85 -35.15
N LEU A 769 -4.10 -15.76 -34.13
CA LEU A 769 -2.88 -14.94 -34.18
C LEU A 769 -1.87 -15.49 -35.19
N ALA A 770 -1.76 -16.81 -35.31
CA ALA A 770 -0.91 -17.46 -36.30
C ALA A 770 -1.42 -17.23 -37.74
N GLU A 771 -2.73 -17.36 -37.99
CA GLU A 771 -3.37 -17.01 -39.26
C GLU A 771 -3.15 -15.52 -39.62
N ALA A 772 -3.24 -14.65 -38.61
CA ALA A 772 -3.04 -13.22 -38.78
C ALA A 772 -1.58 -12.87 -39.12
N ALA A 773 -0.62 -13.59 -38.54
CA ALA A 773 0.79 -13.45 -38.88
C ALA A 773 1.06 -13.79 -40.36
N ASP A 774 0.46 -14.88 -40.86
CA ASP A 774 0.58 -15.31 -42.27
C ASP A 774 -0.08 -14.32 -43.26
N SER A 775 -1.09 -13.59 -42.81
CA SER A 775 -1.90 -12.68 -43.65
C SER A 775 -1.25 -11.32 -43.91
N GLY A 776 -0.03 -11.09 -43.40
CA GLY A 776 0.71 -9.84 -43.61
C GLY A 776 0.15 -8.63 -42.85
N PHE A 777 -0.61 -8.86 -41.77
CA PHE A 777 -1.06 -7.78 -40.89
C PHE A 777 0.13 -7.14 -40.15
N PRO A 778 0.00 -5.86 -39.69
CA PRO A 778 1.01 -5.25 -38.85
C PRO A 778 1.26 -6.09 -37.58
N ALA A 779 2.41 -6.75 -37.55
CA ALA A 779 2.68 -7.78 -36.55
C ALA A 779 2.99 -7.22 -35.15
N GLY A 780 3.18 -5.91 -34.98
CA GLY A 780 3.40 -5.31 -33.66
C GLY A 780 2.27 -5.59 -32.66
N GLY A 781 1.01 -5.59 -33.10
CA GLY A 781 -0.13 -5.94 -32.23
C GLY A 781 -0.18 -7.42 -31.85
N ILE A 782 0.33 -8.29 -32.74
CA ILE A 782 0.35 -9.75 -32.57
C ILE A 782 1.49 -10.15 -31.62
N VAL A 783 2.70 -9.65 -31.88
CA VAL A 783 3.91 -9.98 -31.11
C VAL A 783 3.78 -9.57 -29.63
N ARG A 784 3.07 -8.47 -29.34
CA ARG A 784 2.79 -8.02 -27.96
C ARG A 784 1.96 -9.00 -27.13
N GLN A 785 1.29 -9.98 -27.76
CA GLN A 785 0.51 -10.98 -27.02
C GLN A 785 1.35 -12.16 -26.52
N TRP A 786 2.68 -12.15 -26.66
CA TRP A 786 3.51 -13.30 -26.31
C TRP A 786 3.37 -13.73 -24.84
N ASP A 787 3.32 -12.77 -23.91
CA ASP A 787 3.13 -13.02 -22.48
C ASP A 787 1.74 -13.60 -22.14
N ALA A 788 0.77 -13.56 -23.06
CA ALA A 788 -0.58 -14.09 -22.84
C ALA A 788 -0.71 -15.60 -23.13
N PHE A 789 0.32 -16.24 -23.68
CA PHE A 789 0.32 -17.65 -24.08
C PHE A 789 1.57 -18.38 -23.59
N ASP A 790 1.59 -19.72 -23.72
CA ASP A 790 2.82 -20.48 -23.52
C ASP A 790 3.93 -19.96 -24.45
N HIS A 791 5.04 -19.56 -23.84
CA HIS A 791 6.12 -18.85 -24.54
C HIS A 791 6.66 -19.65 -25.73
N ARG A 792 6.81 -20.97 -25.56
CA ARG A 792 7.37 -21.86 -26.57
C ARG A 792 6.37 -22.14 -27.68
N GLU A 793 5.12 -22.39 -27.32
CA GLU A 793 4.06 -22.63 -28.30
C GLU A 793 3.82 -21.39 -29.17
N PHE A 794 3.80 -20.20 -28.56
CA PHE A 794 3.64 -18.93 -29.26
C PHE A 794 4.83 -18.62 -30.19
N ALA A 795 6.07 -18.83 -29.71
CA ALA A 795 7.26 -18.65 -30.53
C ALA A 795 7.22 -19.55 -31.78
N ARG A 796 6.95 -20.84 -31.58
CA ARG A 796 6.88 -21.82 -32.67
C ARG A 796 5.75 -21.54 -33.65
N ARG A 797 4.56 -21.17 -33.19
CA ARG A 797 3.35 -21.09 -34.03
C ARG A 797 3.11 -19.71 -34.61
N VAL A 798 3.49 -18.64 -33.92
CA VAL A 798 3.20 -17.25 -34.32
C VAL A 798 4.48 -16.52 -34.72
N LEU A 799 5.47 -16.42 -33.82
CA LEU A 799 6.66 -15.61 -34.08
C LEU A 799 7.50 -16.14 -35.25
N SER A 800 7.56 -17.46 -35.44
CA SER A 800 8.24 -18.10 -36.58
C SER A 800 7.69 -17.68 -37.95
N ARG A 801 6.46 -17.14 -37.99
CA ARG A 801 5.75 -16.71 -39.21
C ARG A 801 5.84 -15.20 -39.44
N VAL A 802 6.39 -14.45 -38.48
CA VAL A 802 6.53 -12.99 -38.54
C VAL A 802 7.95 -12.61 -38.96
N ASP A 803 8.06 -11.60 -39.81
CA ASP A 803 9.33 -10.91 -40.04
C ASP A 803 9.67 -9.99 -38.85
N LEU A 804 10.47 -10.51 -37.91
CA LEU A 804 10.87 -9.81 -36.70
C LEU A 804 11.95 -8.74 -36.95
N SER A 805 12.56 -8.70 -38.14
CA SER A 805 13.67 -7.79 -38.45
C SER A 805 13.29 -6.31 -38.29
N ARG A 806 12.01 -5.98 -38.50
CA ARG A 806 11.47 -4.61 -38.42
C ARG A 806 10.74 -4.32 -37.12
N LEU A 807 10.62 -5.27 -36.20
CA LEU A 807 9.89 -5.11 -34.96
C LEU A 807 10.86 -4.98 -33.79
N ARG A 808 10.37 -4.40 -32.69
CA ARG A 808 11.04 -4.46 -31.40
C ARG A 808 10.39 -5.61 -30.63
N LEU A 809 11.18 -6.62 -30.29
CA LEU A 809 10.72 -7.77 -29.52
C LEU A 809 10.90 -7.50 -28.03
N GLU A 810 9.82 -7.63 -27.27
CA GLU A 810 9.81 -7.45 -25.82
C GLU A 810 9.97 -8.81 -25.15
N VAL A 811 10.93 -8.93 -24.22
CA VAL A 811 11.31 -10.19 -23.58
C VAL A 811 11.44 -9.98 -22.07
N SER A 812 10.68 -10.77 -21.30
CA SER A 812 10.57 -10.63 -19.85
C SER A 812 11.07 -11.85 -19.06
N SER A 813 11.32 -12.97 -19.74
CA SER A 813 11.70 -14.24 -19.10
C SER A 813 12.84 -15.00 -19.80
N ALA A 814 13.58 -15.79 -19.02
CA ALA A 814 14.60 -16.73 -19.51
C ALA A 814 14.06 -17.72 -20.56
N THR A 815 12.81 -18.18 -20.40
CA THR A 815 12.18 -19.09 -21.35
C THR A 815 11.99 -18.41 -22.70
N GLN A 816 11.51 -17.16 -22.74
CA GLN A 816 11.39 -16.42 -24.00
C GLN A 816 12.77 -16.21 -24.64
N LEU A 817 13.78 -15.81 -23.88
CA LEU A 817 15.16 -15.67 -24.37
C LEU A 817 15.67 -16.93 -25.07
N SER A 818 15.40 -18.11 -24.50
CA SER A 818 15.83 -19.38 -25.08
C SER A 818 15.16 -19.68 -26.43
N GLU A 819 13.93 -19.21 -26.63
CA GLU A 819 13.19 -19.40 -27.87
C GLU A 819 13.61 -18.38 -28.94
N VAL A 820 14.07 -17.16 -28.56
CA VAL A 820 14.51 -16.14 -29.54
C VAL A 820 15.66 -16.64 -30.42
N GLY A 821 16.57 -17.46 -29.88
CA GLY A 821 17.70 -18.01 -30.63
C GLY A 821 17.31 -18.89 -31.82
N GLU A 822 16.09 -19.44 -31.83
CA GLU A 822 15.57 -20.30 -32.90
C GLU A 822 14.67 -19.54 -33.91
N LEU A 823 14.43 -18.24 -33.70
CA LEU A 823 13.55 -17.41 -34.54
C LEU A 823 14.27 -16.74 -35.72
N SER A 824 13.49 -16.11 -36.61
CA SER A 824 14.00 -15.23 -37.67
C SER A 824 14.86 -14.11 -37.07
N PRO A 825 15.88 -13.58 -37.77
CA PRO A 825 16.84 -12.64 -37.20
C PRO A 825 16.13 -11.42 -36.60
N VAL A 826 16.33 -11.21 -35.29
CA VAL A 826 15.74 -10.11 -34.53
C VAL A 826 16.76 -9.01 -34.41
N HIS A 827 16.46 -7.84 -34.93
CA HIS A 827 17.38 -6.70 -34.89
C HIS A 827 17.21 -5.83 -33.64
N ARG A 828 16.00 -5.77 -33.07
CA ARG A 828 15.68 -4.88 -31.95
C ARG A 828 15.03 -5.65 -30.81
N VAL A 829 15.66 -5.63 -29.64
CA VAL A 829 15.20 -6.38 -28.46
C VAL A 829 15.13 -5.46 -27.25
N LEU A 830 14.03 -5.55 -26.51
CA LEU A 830 13.87 -4.97 -25.19
C LEU A 830 13.83 -6.09 -24.15
N LEU A 831 14.81 -6.08 -23.25
CA LEU A 831 14.82 -6.92 -22.06
C LEU A 831 14.29 -6.12 -20.87
N TYR A 832 13.28 -6.65 -20.18
CA TYR A 832 12.72 -6.00 -18.99
C TYR A 832 12.39 -7.02 -17.89
N GLY A 833 12.59 -6.61 -16.64
CA GLY A 833 12.35 -7.46 -15.47
C GLY A 833 13.51 -8.40 -15.13
N ASP A 834 13.57 -8.83 -13.86
CA ASP A 834 14.72 -9.57 -13.31
C ASP A 834 14.87 -11.00 -13.85
N GLY A 835 13.85 -11.54 -14.51
CA GLY A 835 13.86 -12.88 -15.11
C GLY A 835 14.84 -13.06 -16.27
N VAL A 836 15.39 -11.97 -16.80
CA VAL A 836 16.36 -11.94 -17.92
C VAL A 836 17.70 -11.31 -17.53
N ALA A 837 17.96 -11.16 -16.22
CA ALA A 837 19.19 -10.53 -15.72
C ALA A 837 20.44 -11.41 -15.87
N ASP A 838 20.29 -12.72 -16.07
CA ASP A 838 21.39 -13.65 -16.32
C ASP A 838 21.92 -13.50 -17.75
N SER A 839 23.02 -12.76 -17.91
CA SER A 839 23.59 -12.45 -19.21
C SER A 839 24.25 -13.62 -19.92
N ALA A 840 24.51 -14.73 -19.21
CA ALA A 840 24.96 -15.97 -19.85
C ALA A 840 23.94 -16.50 -20.86
N GLN A 841 22.66 -16.19 -20.65
CA GLN A 841 21.54 -16.61 -21.50
C GLN A 841 21.39 -15.74 -22.76
N TRP A 842 22.03 -14.56 -22.79
CA TRP A 842 21.94 -13.65 -23.94
C TRP A 842 22.77 -14.11 -25.14
N ALA A 843 23.55 -15.18 -25.00
CA ALA A 843 24.36 -15.74 -26.09
C ALA A 843 23.53 -16.01 -27.37
N ALA A 844 22.25 -16.35 -27.20
CA ALA A 844 21.30 -16.57 -28.30
C ALA A 844 21.05 -15.31 -29.16
N LEU A 845 21.23 -14.12 -28.60
CA LEU A 845 20.95 -12.83 -29.25
C LEU A 845 22.16 -12.25 -30.03
N ALA A 846 23.37 -12.73 -29.72
CA ALA A 846 24.63 -12.12 -30.14
C ALA A 846 24.80 -11.96 -31.65
N GLY A 847 24.20 -12.85 -32.45
CA GLY A 847 24.45 -12.93 -33.89
C GLY A 847 23.67 -11.94 -34.76
N SER A 848 22.52 -11.42 -34.29
CA SER A 848 21.58 -10.66 -35.15
C SER A 848 21.06 -9.34 -34.58
N VAL A 849 21.19 -9.13 -33.26
CA VAL A 849 20.68 -7.93 -32.60
C VAL A 849 21.56 -6.72 -32.90
N THR A 850 20.95 -5.67 -33.42
CA THR A 850 21.58 -4.37 -33.68
C THR A 850 21.24 -3.31 -32.64
N GLU A 851 20.08 -3.44 -31.99
CA GLU A 851 19.61 -2.54 -30.94
C GLU A 851 19.14 -3.36 -29.73
N LEU A 852 19.77 -3.14 -28.59
CA LEU A 852 19.40 -3.79 -27.33
C LEU A 852 18.98 -2.72 -26.32
N ALA A 853 17.82 -2.90 -25.70
CA ALA A 853 17.37 -2.05 -24.62
C ALA A 853 17.19 -2.87 -23.35
N LEU A 854 17.65 -2.33 -22.22
CA LEU A 854 17.46 -2.86 -20.88
C LEU A 854 16.57 -1.90 -20.11
N LEU A 855 15.46 -2.38 -19.55
CA LEU A 855 14.51 -1.57 -18.81
C LEU A 855 14.19 -2.16 -17.43
N GLY A 856 14.38 -1.36 -16.38
CA GLY A 856 13.86 -1.69 -15.04
C GLY A 856 14.55 -2.88 -14.34
N MET A 857 15.76 -3.26 -14.76
CA MET A 857 16.52 -4.39 -14.22
C MET A 857 17.05 -4.08 -12.81
N ARG A 858 16.69 -4.85 -11.79
CA ARG A 858 17.11 -4.65 -10.38
C ARG A 858 18.17 -5.65 -9.94
N ALA A 859 18.07 -6.89 -10.40
CA ALA A 859 19.07 -7.92 -10.15
C ALA A 859 20.41 -7.57 -10.83
N PRO A 860 21.57 -7.94 -10.26
CA PRO A 860 22.87 -7.67 -10.86
C PRO A 860 22.97 -8.18 -12.31
N VAL A 861 23.32 -7.30 -13.25
CA VAL A 861 23.46 -7.62 -14.68
C VAL A 861 24.91 -7.44 -15.10
N ASP A 862 25.51 -8.46 -15.70
CA ASP A 862 26.86 -8.42 -16.27
C ASP A 862 26.80 -8.15 -17.79
N LEU A 863 27.42 -7.05 -18.25
CA LEU A 863 27.44 -6.66 -19.67
C LEU A 863 28.61 -7.25 -20.46
N THR A 864 29.52 -7.99 -19.81
CA THR A 864 30.71 -8.60 -20.45
C THR A 864 30.38 -9.37 -21.74
N PRO A 865 29.27 -10.15 -21.84
CA PRO A 865 28.92 -10.87 -23.05
C PRO A 865 28.69 -9.98 -24.29
N LEU A 866 28.37 -8.69 -24.13
CA LEU A 866 28.10 -7.76 -25.24
C LEU A 866 29.36 -7.43 -26.05
N ALA A 867 30.55 -7.58 -25.48
CA ALA A 867 31.83 -7.37 -26.17
C ALA A 867 31.95 -8.24 -27.44
N GLY A 868 31.35 -9.44 -27.42
CA GLY A 868 31.38 -10.40 -28.51
C GLY A 868 30.28 -10.23 -29.56
N TRP A 869 29.45 -9.18 -29.50
CA TRP A 869 28.29 -9.03 -30.38
C TRP A 869 28.66 -8.20 -31.62
N PRO A 870 28.87 -8.80 -32.80
CA PRO A 870 29.40 -8.09 -33.97
C PRO A 870 28.42 -7.10 -34.61
N ALA A 871 27.12 -7.23 -34.33
CA ALA A 871 26.06 -6.45 -34.97
C ALA A 871 25.50 -5.33 -34.07
N LEU A 872 25.79 -5.33 -32.77
CA LEU A 872 25.20 -4.41 -31.80
C LEU A 872 25.71 -2.99 -32.03
N ARG A 873 24.80 -2.06 -32.34
CA ARG A 873 25.08 -0.65 -32.61
C ARG A 873 24.49 0.30 -31.58
N VAL A 874 23.32 -0.03 -31.03
CA VAL A 874 22.59 0.79 -30.07
C VAL A 874 22.37 -0.01 -28.78
N LEU A 875 22.68 0.60 -27.65
CA LEU A 875 22.39 0.05 -26.32
C LEU A 875 21.65 1.10 -25.47
N ASP A 876 20.46 0.75 -24.99
CA ASP A 876 19.68 1.60 -24.09
C ASP A 876 19.66 0.98 -22.69
N ILE A 877 19.96 1.75 -21.65
CA ILE A 877 19.92 1.31 -20.25
C ILE A 877 19.07 2.30 -19.45
N LEU A 878 17.80 1.94 -19.28
CA LEU A 878 16.76 2.81 -18.71
C LEU A 878 16.26 2.24 -17.38
N SER A 879 16.34 3.04 -16.31
CA SER A 879 15.80 2.67 -14.98
C SER A 879 16.32 1.34 -14.41
N CYS A 880 17.52 0.90 -14.81
CA CYS A 880 18.13 -0.35 -14.35
C CYS A 880 19.02 -0.12 -13.14
N SER A 881 18.62 -0.60 -11.95
CA SER A 881 19.45 -0.52 -10.75
C SER A 881 20.54 -1.58 -10.62
N GLY A 882 20.33 -2.74 -11.25
CA GLY A 882 21.23 -3.87 -11.21
C GLY A 882 22.45 -3.80 -12.13
N VAL A 883 22.48 -2.87 -13.08
CA VAL A 883 23.68 -2.60 -13.90
C VAL A 883 24.66 -1.76 -13.07
N GLY A 884 25.56 -2.46 -12.36
CA GLY A 884 26.53 -1.87 -11.45
C GLY A 884 27.85 -1.45 -12.12
N THR A 885 28.32 -2.24 -13.09
CA THR A 885 29.52 -1.95 -13.88
C THR A 885 29.21 -2.06 -15.37
N LEU A 886 30.01 -1.39 -16.19
CA LEU A 886 29.92 -1.40 -17.65
C LEU A 886 31.03 -2.26 -18.28
N ASP A 887 31.49 -3.27 -17.52
CA ASP A 887 32.52 -4.19 -17.98
C ASP A 887 32.06 -4.88 -19.28
N GLY A 888 32.93 -4.94 -20.28
CA GLY A 888 32.62 -5.42 -21.65
C GLY A 888 32.31 -4.33 -22.69
N LEU A 889 31.80 -3.16 -22.29
CA LEU A 889 31.54 -2.06 -23.23
C LEU A 889 32.79 -1.42 -23.87
N PRO A 890 33.95 -1.34 -23.18
CA PRO A 890 35.19 -0.91 -23.82
C PRO A 890 35.66 -1.83 -24.96
N GLU A 891 35.26 -3.10 -24.94
CA GLU A 891 35.63 -4.10 -25.92
C GLU A 891 34.55 -4.30 -27.02
N ALA A 892 33.37 -3.69 -26.86
CA ALA A 892 32.26 -3.74 -27.81
C ALA A 892 32.52 -2.83 -29.04
N THR A 893 33.37 -3.29 -29.95
CA THR A 893 33.86 -2.52 -31.12
C THR A 893 32.76 -2.06 -32.11
N SER A 894 31.59 -2.70 -32.11
CA SER A 894 30.47 -2.38 -33.01
C SER A 894 29.51 -1.33 -32.46
N LEU A 895 29.54 -1.06 -31.15
CA LEU A 895 28.63 -0.13 -30.49
C LEU A 895 28.90 1.30 -30.97
N ARG A 896 27.85 2.06 -31.24
CA ARG A 896 27.92 3.44 -31.75
C ARG A 896 27.05 4.41 -30.98
N GLU A 897 25.92 3.94 -30.46
CA GLU A 897 24.97 4.75 -29.68
C GLU A 897 24.70 4.10 -28.32
N LEU A 898 24.65 4.93 -27.28
CA LEU A 898 24.35 4.55 -25.91
C LEU A 898 23.34 5.53 -25.31
N GLU A 899 22.25 5.01 -24.73
CA GLU A 899 21.29 5.80 -23.95
C GLU A 899 21.31 5.37 -22.49
N VAL A 900 21.47 6.33 -21.56
CA VAL A 900 21.59 6.07 -20.11
C VAL A 900 20.91 7.15 -19.27
N GLY A 901 20.43 6.78 -18.09
CA GLY A 901 19.92 7.74 -17.10
C GLY A 901 21.03 8.58 -16.46
N ALA A 902 20.78 9.88 -16.23
CA ALA A 902 21.75 10.85 -15.70
C ALA A 902 22.37 10.46 -14.35
N SER A 903 21.58 9.85 -13.46
CA SER A 903 22.02 9.41 -12.14
C SER A 903 23.06 8.28 -12.19
N ARG A 904 23.17 7.57 -13.33
CA ARG A 904 24.10 6.44 -13.51
C ARG A 904 25.50 6.86 -13.93
N LEU A 905 25.61 7.87 -14.80
CA LEU A 905 26.90 8.36 -15.30
C LEU A 905 27.85 8.80 -14.17
N ALA A 906 27.30 9.43 -13.12
CA ALA A 906 28.07 9.84 -11.94
C ALA A 906 28.50 8.65 -11.05
N ALA A 907 27.71 7.57 -11.03
CA ALA A 907 27.98 6.38 -10.20
C ALA A 907 29.12 5.52 -10.76
N TRP A 908 29.39 5.57 -12.07
CA TRP A 908 30.42 4.77 -12.74
C TRP A 908 31.84 5.38 -12.68
N GLY A 909 31.98 6.62 -12.20
CA GLY A 909 33.27 7.29 -11.95
C GLY A 909 34.07 7.66 -13.21
N ASP A 910 35.34 8.07 -13.02
CA ASP A 910 36.20 8.71 -14.04
C ASP A 910 36.82 7.76 -15.10
N ARG A 911 36.33 6.52 -15.22
CA ARG A 911 36.95 5.48 -16.07
C ARG A 911 36.51 5.62 -17.52
N GLU A 912 37.35 5.24 -18.47
CA GLU A 912 36.96 5.14 -19.89
C GLU A 912 35.93 4.01 -20.05
N LEU A 913 34.73 4.34 -20.53
CA LEU A 913 33.58 3.43 -20.62
C LEU A 913 33.43 2.81 -22.02
N SER A 914 33.64 3.59 -23.07
CA SER A 914 33.76 3.05 -24.43
C SER A 914 34.39 4.06 -25.39
N PRO A 915 35.46 3.69 -26.12
CA PRO A 915 36.02 4.54 -27.18
C PRO A 915 35.22 4.48 -28.48
N TYR A 916 34.22 3.60 -28.62
CA TYR A 916 33.51 3.39 -29.88
C TYR A 916 32.16 4.11 -29.96
N VAL A 917 31.64 4.61 -28.83
CA VAL A 917 30.38 5.35 -28.78
C VAL A 917 30.57 6.75 -29.38
N GLU A 918 29.85 7.00 -30.47
CA GLU A 918 29.84 8.26 -31.21
C GLU A 918 28.64 9.14 -30.79
N ARG A 919 27.55 8.53 -30.30
CA ARG A 919 26.35 9.22 -29.83
C ARG A 919 25.94 8.77 -28.43
N LEU A 920 25.77 9.72 -27.51
CA LEU A 920 25.33 9.47 -26.14
C LEU A 920 24.03 10.23 -25.88
N VAL A 921 23.00 9.54 -25.39
CA VAL A 921 21.74 10.13 -24.94
C VAL A 921 21.65 10.01 -23.42
N VAL A 922 21.37 11.12 -22.73
CA VAL A 922 21.31 11.19 -21.27
C VAL A 922 19.96 11.74 -20.82
N GLY A 923 19.14 10.92 -20.16
CA GLY A 923 17.82 11.30 -19.66
C GLY A 923 17.76 11.60 -18.16
N GLY A 924 16.92 12.57 -17.77
CA GLY A 924 16.62 12.89 -16.37
C GLY A 924 17.66 13.78 -15.67
N VAL A 925 18.25 14.75 -16.38
CA VAL A 925 19.34 15.57 -15.83
C VAL A 925 18.81 16.72 -14.94
N ASP A 926 19.01 16.60 -13.61
CA ASP A 926 18.87 17.70 -12.63
C ASP A 926 20.05 18.71 -12.64
N GLY A 927 20.65 18.95 -13.80
CA GLY A 927 21.70 19.95 -13.99
C GLY A 927 23.08 19.64 -13.37
N ARG A 928 23.46 18.36 -13.18
CA ARG A 928 24.71 17.97 -12.47
C ARG A 928 25.67 17.01 -13.18
N CYS A 929 25.72 16.94 -14.51
CA CYS A 929 26.74 16.13 -15.22
C CYS A 929 27.85 17.03 -15.80
N PRO A 930 29.11 16.97 -15.32
CA PRO A 930 30.19 17.80 -15.84
C PRO A 930 30.66 17.31 -17.23
N PRO A 931 30.77 18.20 -18.23
CA PRO A 931 31.31 17.92 -19.58
C PRO A 931 32.62 17.14 -19.62
N GLU A 932 33.51 17.43 -18.67
CA GLU A 932 34.84 16.82 -18.57
C GLU A 932 34.79 15.33 -18.24
N LEU A 933 33.78 14.88 -17.48
CA LEU A 933 33.57 13.48 -17.14
C LEU A 933 33.13 12.70 -18.39
N ILE A 934 32.21 13.26 -19.18
CA ILE A 934 31.69 12.64 -20.40
C ILE A 934 32.81 12.44 -21.44
N HIS A 935 33.67 13.45 -21.64
CA HIS A 935 34.80 13.34 -22.56
C HIS A 935 35.85 12.30 -22.14
N ARG A 936 36.05 12.08 -20.83
CA ARG A 936 36.94 11.02 -20.33
C ARG A 936 36.32 9.63 -20.47
N GLN A 937 35.01 9.52 -20.24
CA GLN A 937 34.27 8.28 -20.37
C GLN A 937 34.09 7.84 -21.83
N PHE A 938 33.93 8.81 -22.75
CA PHE A 938 33.66 8.59 -24.18
C PHE A 938 34.57 9.47 -25.05
N PRO A 939 35.84 9.05 -25.29
CA PRO A 939 36.85 9.90 -25.92
C PRO A 939 36.58 10.24 -27.40
N ASN A 940 35.75 9.45 -28.10
CA ASN A 940 35.39 9.67 -29.51
C ASN A 940 33.94 10.12 -29.71
N LEU A 941 33.30 10.66 -28.66
CA LEU A 941 31.93 11.16 -28.73
C LEU A 941 31.79 12.31 -29.74
N VAL A 942 30.84 12.19 -30.66
CA VAL A 942 30.54 13.19 -31.70
C VAL A 942 29.27 13.97 -31.34
N ARG A 943 28.28 13.31 -30.73
CA ARG A 943 26.98 13.89 -30.41
C ARG A 943 26.52 13.52 -29.00
N LEU A 944 26.20 14.52 -28.19
CA LEU A 944 25.59 14.37 -26.88
C LEU A 944 24.16 14.90 -26.93
N VAL A 945 23.17 14.10 -26.55
CA VAL A 945 21.77 14.54 -26.45
C VAL A 945 21.37 14.47 -24.98
N VAL A 946 20.84 15.58 -24.45
CA VAL A 946 20.41 15.65 -23.06
C VAL A 946 18.91 15.92 -23.02
N THR A 947 18.16 15.00 -22.40
CA THR A 947 16.70 15.11 -22.24
C THR A 947 16.36 15.42 -20.77
N THR A 948 15.52 16.44 -20.57
CA THR A 948 15.08 16.91 -19.24
C THR A 948 13.64 16.53 -18.99
N ASP A 949 13.33 16.02 -17.80
CA ASP A 949 11.97 15.60 -17.39
C ASP A 949 11.11 16.75 -16.82
N ASP A 950 11.31 18.01 -17.27
CA ASP A 950 10.48 19.14 -16.82
C ASP A 950 9.11 19.14 -17.53
N PRO A 951 7.99 18.92 -16.81
CA PRO A 951 6.65 18.84 -17.39
C PRO A 951 6.16 20.13 -18.06
N ALA A 952 6.84 21.26 -17.89
CA ALA A 952 6.44 22.54 -18.46
C ALA A 952 7.01 22.84 -19.86
N THR A 953 8.11 22.20 -20.27
CA THR A 953 8.84 22.62 -21.49
C THR A 953 9.15 21.50 -22.48
N ASN A 954 9.33 20.25 -22.06
CA ASN A 954 9.59 19.09 -22.94
C ASN A 954 10.58 19.39 -24.10
N VAL A 955 11.64 20.15 -23.83
CA VAL A 955 12.66 20.52 -24.84
C VAL A 955 13.82 19.54 -24.74
N ALA A 956 14.17 18.90 -25.85
CA ALA A 956 15.37 18.09 -25.98
C ALA A 956 16.53 18.96 -26.49
N TYR A 957 17.63 19.04 -25.74
CA TYR A 957 18.81 19.79 -26.16
C TYR A 957 19.78 18.85 -26.89
N THR A 958 20.14 19.17 -28.12
CA THR A 958 21.22 18.48 -28.83
C THR A 958 22.49 19.29 -28.71
N VAL A 959 23.55 18.65 -28.21
CA VAL A 959 24.82 19.29 -27.98
C VAL A 959 25.87 18.64 -28.89
N PHE A 960 26.51 19.44 -29.74
CA PHE A 960 27.57 18.93 -30.61
C PHE A 960 28.89 18.95 -29.84
N ALA A 961 29.53 17.78 -29.74
CA ALA A 961 30.81 17.66 -29.08
C ALA A 961 31.92 18.01 -30.09
N GLU A 962 32.28 19.29 -30.23
CA GLU A 962 33.51 19.63 -30.93
C GLU A 962 34.72 19.36 -30.03
N ARG A 963 35.81 18.89 -30.65
CA ARG A 963 37.07 18.45 -29.99
C ARG A 963 37.70 19.48 -29.03
N HIS A 964 37.18 20.73 -28.96
CA HIS A 964 37.67 21.85 -28.15
C HIS A 964 36.61 22.64 -27.37
N GLY A 965 35.39 22.11 -27.18
CA GLY A 965 34.38 22.76 -26.35
C GLY A 965 32.97 22.30 -26.70
N ILE A 966 32.17 22.03 -25.68
CA ILE A 966 30.77 21.65 -25.83
C ILE A 966 29.94 22.94 -26.03
N GLU A 967 29.54 23.26 -27.26
CA GLU A 967 28.54 24.31 -27.53
C GLU A 967 27.13 23.71 -27.39
N LEU A 968 26.38 24.21 -26.39
CA LEU A 968 24.96 23.93 -26.17
C LEU A 968 24.13 24.65 -27.23
N ASP A 969 23.66 23.93 -28.25
CA ASP A 969 22.76 24.50 -29.25
C ASP A 969 21.30 24.20 -28.87
N LEU A 970 20.50 25.27 -28.79
CA LEU A 970 19.08 25.23 -28.43
C LEU A 970 18.28 24.96 -29.72
N ALA A 971 17.71 23.76 -29.85
CA ALA A 971 16.80 23.42 -30.95
C ALA A 971 15.34 23.76 -30.61
#